data_AF-A0A958L556-F1
#
_entry.id   AF-A0A958L556-F1
#
_cell.length_a   1.000
_cell.length_b   1.000
_cell.length_c   1.000
_cell.angle_alpha   90.00
_cell.angle_beta   90.00
_cell.angle_gamma   90.00
#
_symmetry.space_group_name_H-M   'P 1'
#
loop_
_entity.id
_entity.type
_entity.pdbx_description
1 polymer ?
#
loop_
_entity_poly.entity_id
_entity_poly.type
_entity_poly.pdbx_seq_one_letter_code
_entity_poly.pdbx_strand_id
1 'polypeptide(L)'
;KVANKDMVCVRNLGKTMNQYLDATLDKEGIHEWATCLNDAIYNFDKYTEGENPNFYTVAEVAKSVSEVVFPDSPVSEKFVSSAMYVKKYLVGGAEDRVSREELRRLQELIWTVEDSAILLNPYIPILNQKVTFPPLPEKVEVAGQKLFYAIALILSKTESYRTDLDIMSVNDFFVELQKFNQGDVNKVKAYTELISKFYNLISGLPIDNQQIHKEHSSVLFQELIYWYKLRLFYIYHVKNKLLLEGQGLATTKNLVDAALEGVKRVINRYEQQAYISYDHIEALVEAFAGANLIPQPFRAQSIKSALRPFFDKVFGDISVEFDKRASQGVDREIVAQIEAEFYKWYEVQNYLVQTLKKANTPFENLKITDEFLWPKFLNGIPETASHYIEIKSLWADSPLLYQWGNPRIVVSTQQQLKTMSAERNLYQLSLLNIIASGVRLVARGYPQDLYRAQKLLGITEKELDRFIEDFKLLWQDLNIMPPDALNVGKRMFIESNLFTLSGNGISSPTPEDPTAHLLTFKEGVELISLLYSSYSINRDVFEKYKNICLQGPQDIFGKPMFLSTCYWHNFDKFYGPEFKTLPGILNFLSQLDSQSTNRDKQEEWETFTTTMDKLIRYDWESARWMGTIQMGKATMLLHYTESVIHKFDSDENGFIDENEGLNAYSHFRGILDRMAKERCKVLDEDQLKTVFVFIFKYAKVPSGLWGKIWDEIWSTKADRVDHLQILKIFRQILVANFGDSDDQTCTPETEDEELFTKMIKEAENKPNKVKIEVNKMKKSVTQ
;
A
#
# COMPACT_ATOMS: atom_id res chain seq x y z
N LYS A 1 -43.29 -49.05 -7.67
CA LYS A 1 -43.04 -48.74 -9.11
C LYS A 1 -43.74 -47.46 -9.60
N VAL A 2 -44.97 -47.12 -9.16
CA VAL A 2 -45.65 -45.87 -9.56
C VAL A 2 -45.03 -44.61 -8.92
N ALA A 3 -44.55 -44.68 -7.67
CA ALA A 3 -43.85 -43.57 -6.99
C ALA A 3 -42.51 -43.13 -7.63
N ASN A 4 -41.98 -43.91 -8.58
CA ASN A 4 -40.63 -43.68 -9.11
C ASN A 4 -40.59 -42.60 -10.21
N LYS A 5 -41.71 -42.21 -10.84
CA LYS A 5 -41.67 -41.14 -11.86
C LYS A 5 -41.65 -39.74 -11.25
N ASP A 6 -42.40 -39.52 -10.18
CA ASP A 6 -42.61 -38.18 -9.64
C ASP A 6 -41.46 -37.71 -8.74
N MET A 7 -40.64 -38.64 -8.21
CA MET A 7 -39.43 -38.31 -7.44
C MET A 7 -38.16 -38.16 -8.31
N VAL A 8 -38.20 -38.53 -9.60
CA VAL A 8 -37.02 -38.46 -10.49
C VAL A 8 -36.58 -37.03 -10.78
N CYS A 9 -37.49 -36.06 -10.71
CA CYS A 9 -37.17 -34.65 -10.93
C CYS A 9 -36.15 -34.11 -9.90
N VAL A 10 -36.14 -34.66 -8.67
CA VAL A 10 -35.20 -34.31 -7.60
C VAL A 10 -33.75 -34.63 -7.99
N ARG A 11 -33.52 -35.58 -8.90
CA ARG A 11 -32.18 -35.90 -9.42
C ARG A 11 -31.54 -34.75 -10.20
N ASN A 12 -32.37 -33.87 -10.77
CA ASN A 12 -31.91 -32.74 -11.56
C ASN A 12 -31.76 -31.44 -10.74
N LEU A 13 -32.00 -31.46 -9.42
CA LEU A 13 -31.95 -30.25 -8.58
C LEU A 13 -30.64 -29.47 -8.73
N GLY A 14 -29.50 -30.16 -8.75
CA GLY A 14 -28.19 -29.51 -8.92
C GLY A 14 -28.10 -28.77 -10.26
N LYS A 15 -28.61 -29.36 -11.34
CA LYS A 15 -28.67 -28.73 -12.67
C LYS A 15 -29.61 -27.53 -12.67
N THR A 16 -30.81 -27.66 -12.11
CA THR A 16 -31.79 -26.58 -12.04
C THR A 16 -31.30 -25.41 -11.18
N MET A 17 -30.65 -25.70 -10.05
CA MET A 17 -30.00 -24.69 -9.20
C MET A 17 -28.89 -23.97 -9.97
N ASN A 18 -28.05 -24.69 -10.72
CA ASN A 18 -27.04 -24.06 -11.57
C ASN A 18 -27.68 -23.17 -12.64
N GLN A 19 -28.74 -23.65 -13.31
CA GLN A 19 -29.48 -22.85 -14.28
C GLN A 19 -30.06 -21.57 -13.66
N TYR A 20 -30.58 -21.64 -12.43
CA TYR A 20 -31.05 -20.48 -11.68
C TYR A 20 -29.89 -19.52 -11.37
N LEU A 21 -28.77 -20.01 -10.83
CA LEU A 21 -27.58 -19.21 -10.54
C LEU A 21 -26.91 -18.65 -11.81
N ASP A 22 -27.13 -19.28 -12.97
CA ASP A 22 -26.73 -18.81 -14.29
C ASP A 22 -27.75 -17.82 -14.89
N ALA A 23 -28.87 -17.56 -14.21
CA ALA A 23 -29.99 -16.74 -14.66
C ALA A 23 -30.57 -17.21 -16.01
N THR A 24 -30.56 -18.52 -16.23
CA THR A 24 -31.14 -19.19 -17.41
C THR A 24 -32.47 -19.88 -17.12
N LEU A 25 -32.84 -19.99 -15.84
CA LEU A 25 -34.11 -20.55 -15.39
C LEU A 25 -35.18 -19.45 -15.36
N ASP A 26 -36.27 -19.63 -16.10
CA ASP A 26 -37.39 -18.70 -16.09
C ASP A 26 -38.35 -18.97 -14.92
N LYS A 27 -39.43 -18.18 -14.84
CA LYS A 27 -40.40 -18.30 -13.76
C LYS A 27 -41.10 -19.67 -13.75
N GLU A 28 -41.39 -20.22 -14.93
CA GLU A 28 -42.03 -21.53 -15.07
C GLU A 28 -41.11 -22.64 -14.58
N GLY A 29 -39.83 -22.62 -14.98
CA GLY A 29 -38.82 -23.56 -14.49
C GLY A 29 -38.60 -23.47 -12.96
N ILE A 30 -38.70 -22.29 -12.36
CA ILE A 30 -38.66 -22.12 -10.89
C ILE A 30 -39.91 -22.76 -10.24
N HIS A 31 -41.09 -22.57 -10.84
CA HIS A 31 -42.34 -23.15 -10.33
C HIS A 31 -42.36 -24.68 -10.46
N GLU A 32 -41.91 -25.22 -11.61
CA GLU A 32 -41.76 -26.67 -11.83
C GLU A 32 -40.79 -27.28 -10.81
N TRP A 33 -39.69 -26.58 -10.51
CA TRP A 33 -38.73 -26.98 -9.48
C TRP A 33 -39.36 -27.03 -8.08
N ALA A 34 -40.12 -26.00 -7.69
CA ALA A 34 -40.79 -25.95 -6.40
C ALA A 34 -41.88 -27.02 -6.27
N THR A 35 -42.69 -27.20 -7.33
CA THR A 35 -43.71 -28.25 -7.42
C THR A 35 -43.09 -29.63 -7.30
N CYS A 36 -42.01 -29.88 -8.04
CA CYS A 36 -41.24 -31.12 -7.96
C CYS A 36 -40.79 -31.44 -6.52
N LEU A 37 -40.21 -30.46 -5.81
CA LEU A 37 -39.76 -30.64 -4.42
C LEU A 37 -40.93 -30.89 -3.47
N ASN A 38 -42.01 -30.12 -3.63
CA ASN A 38 -43.21 -30.25 -2.80
C ASN A 38 -43.88 -31.63 -2.99
N ASP A 39 -43.99 -32.10 -4.23
CA ASP A 39 -44.56 -33.41 -4.58
C ASP A 39 -43.65 -34.54 -4.11
N ALA A 40 -42.33 -34.38 -4.18
CA ALA A 40 -41.39 -35.36 -3.63
C ALA A 40 -41.59 -35.50 -2.10
N ILE A 41 -41.75 -34.41 -1.36
CA ILE A 41 -42.01 -34.46 0.09
C ILE A 41 -43.41 -35.05 0.38
N TYR A 42 -44.42 -34.64 -0.38
CA TYR A 42 -45.77 -35.18 -0.25
C TYR A 42 -45.80 -36.70 -0.46
N ASN A 43 -45.15 -37.16 -1.53
CA ASN A 43 -45.06 -38.57 -1.86
C ASN A 43 -44.20 -39.34 -0.84
N PHE A 44 -43.14 -38.71 -0.30
CA PHE A 44 -42.37 -39.29 0.79
C PHE A 44 -43.26 -39.52 2.03
N ASP A 45 -44.00 -38.50 2.47
CA ASP A 45 -44.93 -38.60 3.62
C ASP A 45 -46.03 -39.66 3.38
N LYS A 46 -46.56 -39.72 2.16
CA LYS A 46 -47.66 -40.62 1.80
C LYS A 46 -47.25 -42.09 1.66
N TYR A 47 -46.08 -42.36 1.09
CA TYR A 47 -45.68 -43.71 0.67
C TYR A 47 -44.58 -44.33 1.53
N THR A 48 -43.88 -43.55 2.35
CA THR A 48 -42.89 -44.10 3.29
C THR A 48 -43.61 -44.60 4.54
N GLU A 49 -43.54 -45.90 4.77
CA GLU A 49 -43.97 -46.53 6.02
C GLU A 49 -42.80 -46.47 7.01
N GLY A 50 -42.92 -45.63 8.04
CA GLY A 50 -42.00 -45.61 9.16
C GLY A 50 -42.43 -46.58 10.25
N GLU A 51 -41.48 -47.03 11.08
CA GLU A 51 -41.76 -47.82 12.29
C GLU A 51 -42.72 -47.09 13.24
N ASN A 52 -42.67 -45.75 13.24
CA ASN A 52 -43.61 -44.91 13.96
C ASN A 52 -44.57 -44.18 13.00
N PRO A 53 -45.89 -44.16 13.26
CA PRO A 53 -46.84 -43.48 12.38
C PRO A 53 -46.67 -41.95 12.34
N ASN A 54 -45.99 -41.34 13.32
CA ASN A 54 -45.93 -39.89 13.48
C ASN A 54 -44.60 -39.26 13.03
N PHE A 55 -43.53 -40.05 12.86
CA PHE A 55 -42.21 -39.54 12.50
C PHE A 55 -41.36 -40.58 11.75
N TYR A 56 -40.32 -40.09 11.09
CA TYR A 56 -39.32 -40.87 10.38
C TYR A 56 -37.94 -40.65 11.00
N THR A 57 -37.19 -41.72 11.27
CA THR A 57 -35.82 -41.68 11.77
C THR A 57 -34.81 -41.35 10.66
N VAL A 58 -33.59 -40.96 11.03
CA VAL A 58 -32.48 -40.72 10.09
C VAL A 58 -32.25 -41.89 9.13
N ALA A 59 -32.24 -43.13 9.65
CA ALA A 59 -32.00 -44.32 8.85
C ALA A 59 -33.13 -44.58 7.83
N GLU A 60 -34.39 -44.39 8.24
CA GLU A 60 -35.55 -44.53 7.34
C GLU A 60 -35.56 -43.49 6.23
N VAL A 61 -35.20 -42.24 6.56
CA VAL A 61 -35.06 -41.16 5.56
C VAL A 61 -33.92 -41.48 4.59
N ALA A 62 -32.73 -41.86 5.10
CA ALA A 62 -31.57 -42.19 4.28
C ALA A 62 -31.84 -43.37 3.33
N LYS A 63 -32.45 -44.44 3.84
CA LYS A 63 -32.83 -45.61 3.07
C LYS A 63 -33.83 -45.25 1.97
N SER A 64 -34.92 -44.58 2.31
CA SER A 64 -35.97 -44.21 1.36
C SER A 64 -35.46 -43.25 0.27
N VAL A 65 -34.65 -42.25 0.64
CA VAL A 65 -34.04 -41.32 -0.33
C VAL A 65 -33.05 -42.04 -1.24
N SER A 66 -32.23 -42.95 -0.70
CA SER A 66 -31.27 -43.72 -1.49
C SER A 66 -31.95 -44.70 -2.46
N GLU A 67 -32.96 -45.43 -2.01
CA GLU A 67 -33.61 -46.47 -2.83
C GLU A 67 -34.52 -45.87 -3.91
N VAL A 68 -35.20 -44.75 -3.61
CA VAL A 68 -36.20 -44.17 -4.51
C VAL A 68 -35.64 -43.01 -5.32
N VAL A 69 -34.95 -42.07 -4.67
CA VAL A 69 -34.53 -40.81 -5.29
C VAL A 69 -33.15 -40.94 -5.93
N PHE A 70 -32.17 -41.52 -5.25
CA PHE A 70 -30.77 -41.59 -5.73
C PHE A 70 -30.20 -43.03 -5.72
N PRO A 71 -30.77 -43.96 -6.51
CA PRO A 71 -30.34 -45.36 -6.52
C PRO A 71 -28.88 -45.53 -6.99
N ASP A 72 -28.39 -44.64 -7.84
CA ASP A 72 -27.03 -44.68 -8.40
C ASP A 72 -26.01 -43.95 -7.52
N SER A 73 -26.46 -43.26 -6.46
CA SER A 73 -25.62 -42.47 -5.56
C SER A 73 -26.28 -42.45 -4.18
N PRO A 74 -26.16 -43.55 -3.41
CA PRO A 74 -26.85 -43.67 -2.13
C PRO A 74 -26.43 -42.54 -1.18
N VAL A 75 -27.43 -41.95 -0.53
CA VAL A 75 -27.28 -40.89 0.45
C VAL A 75 -26.83 -41.51 1.77
N SER A 76 -25.69 -41.05 2.30
CA SER A 76 -25.17 -41.56 3.57
C SER A 76 -26.06 -41.15 4.75
N GLU A 77 -26.17 -42.01 5.77
CA GLU A 77 -26.85 -41.66 7.03
C GLU A 77 -26.22 -40.42 7.68
N LYS A 78 -24.90 -40.25 7.51
CA LYS A 78 -24.20 -39.06 7.98
C LYS A 78 -24.72 -37.79 7.31
N PHE A 79 -24.93 -37.81 5.98
CA PHE A 79 -25.48 -36.66 5.27
C PHE A 79 -26.89 -36.32 5.77
N VAL A 80 -27.73 -37.34 5.96
CA VAL A 80 -29.10 -37.15 6.49
C VAL A 80 -29.09 -36.64 7.92
N SER A 81 -28.22 -37.18 8.78
CA SER A 81 -28.03 -36.71 10.15
C SER A 81 -27.60 -35.24 10.17
N SER A 82 -26.62 -34.84 9.36
CA SER A 82 -26.23 -33.44 9.24
C SER A 82 -27.38 -32.55 8.71
N ALA A 83 -28.19 -33.06 7.78
CA ALA A 83 -29.39 -32.35 7.31
C ALA A 83 -30.45 -32.17 8.41
N MET A 84 -30.53 -33.07 9.40
CA MET A 84 -31.47 -32.92 10.51
C MET A 84 -31.20 -31.69 11.37
N TYR A 85 -29.93 -31.27 11.53
CA TYR A 85 -29.59 -30.06 12.25
C TYR A 85 -30.07 -28.80 11.52
N VAL A 86 -29.85 -28.74 10.21
CA VAL A 86 -30.37 -27.66 9.36
C VAL A 86 -31.90 -27.65 9.38
N LYS A 87 -32.52 -28.83 9.29
CA LYS A 87 -33.97 -29.01 9.41
C LYS A 87 -34.50 -28.50 10.73
N LYS A 88 -33.87 -28.85 11.86
CA LYS A 88 -34.26 -28.38 13.19
C LYS A 88 -34.23 -26.85 13.27
N TYR A 89 -33.27 -26.21 12.64
CA TYR A 89 -33.21 -24.75 12.57
C TYR A 89 -34.32 -24.14 11.70
N LEU A 90 -34.64 -24.75 10.55
CA LEU A 90 -35.61 -24.20 9.61
C LEU A 90 -37.07 -24.49 9.98
N VAL A 91 -37.39 -25.71 10.40
CA VAL A 91 -38.78 -26.16 10.63
C VAL A 91 -39.04 -26.69 12.05
N GLY A 92 -38.01 -26.71 12.90
CA GLY A 92 -38.09 -27.14 14.31
C GLY A 92 -37.96 -28.66 14.51
N GLY A 93 -38.33 -29.10 15.72
CA GLY A 93 -38.40 -30.52 16.07
C GLY A 93 -37.12 -31.11 16.66
N ALA A 94 -37.00 -32.44 16.56
CA ALA A 94 -35.88 -33.20 17.12
C ALA A 94 -34.76 -33.43 16.07
N GLU A 95 -33.54 -33.68 16.53
CA GLU A 95 -32.35 -33.86 15.65
C GLU A 95 -32.25 -35.28 15.06
N ASP A 96 -32.97 -36.25 15.63
CA ASP A 96 -32.88 -37.67 15.31
C ASP A 96 -34.03 -38.18 14.43
N ARG A 97 -35.03 -37.33 14.14
CA ARG A 97 -36.24 -37.69 13.41
C ARG A 97 -36.90 -36.50 12.73
N VAL A 98 -37.76 -36.78 11.76
CA VAL A 98 -38.64 -35.81 11.10
C VAL A 98 -40.09 -36.17 11.36
N SER A 99 -40.85 -35.29 12.01
CA SER A 99 -42.28 -35.50 12.18
C SER A 99 -43.06 -35.17 10.89
N ARG A 100 -44.26 -35.76 10.73
CA ARG A 100 -45.13 -35.41 9.59
C ARG A 100 -45.50 -33.93 9.55
N GLU A 101 -45.61 -33.31 10.72
CA GLU A 101 -45.86 -31.88 10.85
C GLU A 101 -44.66 -31.03 10.37
N GLU A 102 -43.43 -31.47 10.62
CA GLU A 102 -42.23 -30.85 10.06
C GLU A 102 -42.19 -30.96 8.53
N LEU A 103 -42.66 -32.07 7.94
CA LEU A 103 -42.76 -32.21 6.48
C LEU A 103 -43.75 -31.20 5.88
N ARG A 104 -44.90 -30.96 6.53
CA ARG A 104 -45.87 -29.94 6.10
C ARG A 104 -45.28 -28.52 6.17
N ARG A 105 -44.56 -28.20 7.25
CA ARG A 105 -43.86 -26.91 7.37
C ARG A 105 -42.78 -26.75 6.30
N LEU A 106 -42.08 -27.83 5.95
CA LEU A 106 -41.09 -27.82 4.87
C LEU A 106 -41.75 -27.56 3.52
N GLN A 107 -42.94 -28.11 3.26
CA GLN A 107 -43.73 -27.80 2.07
C GLN A 107 -44.12 -26.31 2.01
N GLU A 108 -44.59 -25.73 3.12
CA GLU A 108 -44.88 -24.28 3.19
C GLU A 108 -43.62 -23.42 2.95
N LEU A 109 -42.47 -23.87 3.48
CA LEU A 109 -41.19 -23.20 3.27
C LEU A 109 -40.76 -23.25 1.80
N ILE A 110 -41.00 -24.36 1.08
CA ILE A 110 -40.67 -24.49 -0.34
C ILE A 110 -41.41 -23.44 -1.17
N TRP A 111 -42.71 -23.24 -0.94
CA TRP A 111 -43.47 -22.20 -1.62
C TRP A 111 -42.93 -20.80 -1.31
N THR A 112 -42.49 -20.56 -0.07
CA THR A 112 -41.84 -19.30 0.33
C THR A 112 -40.50 -19.10 -0.39
N VAL A 113 -39.73 -20.17 -0.57
CA VAL A 113 -38.47 -20.16 -1.32
C VAL A 113 -38.74 -19.94 -2.81
N GLU A 114 -39.81 -20.50 -3.38
CA GLU A 114 -40.23 -20.22 -4.75
C GLU A 114 -40.52 -18.73 -4.95
N ASP A 115 -41.39 -18.14 -4.12
CA ASP A 115 -41.72 -16.73 -4.19
C ASP A 115 -40.47 -15.84 -4.11
N SER A 116 -39.55 -16.22 -3.22
CA SER A 116 -38.25 -15.54 -3.05
C SER A 116 -37.36 -15.71 -4.28
N ALA A 117 -37.31 -16.91 -4.88
CA ALA A 117 -36.52 -17.20 -6.06
C ALA A 117 -37.05 -16.45 -7.29
N ILE A 118 -38.37 -16.41 -7.47
CA ILE A 118 -39.05 -15.64 -8.53
C ILE A 118 -38.78 -14.14 -8.34
N LEU A 119 -38.87 -13.64 -7.11
CA LEU A 119 -38.57 -12.24 -6.79
C LEU A 119 -37.13 -11.86 -7.14
N LEU A 120 -36.19 -12.76 -6.85
CA LEU A 120 -34.76 -12.53 -7.08
C LEU A 120 -34.33 -12.77 -8.52
N ASN A 121 -35.08 -13.57 -9.29
CA ASN A 121 -34.68 -14.01 -10.64
C ASN A 121 -34.19 -12.86 -11.55
N PRO A 122 -34.87 -11.69 -11.62
CA PRO A 122 -34.41 -10.57 -12.45
C PRO A 122 -33.06 -9.97 -12.02
N TYR A 123 -32.62 -10.24 -10.79
CA TYR A 123 -31.43 -9.67 -10.17
C TYR A 123 -30.30 -10.68 -10.00
N ILE A 124 -30.53 -11.98 -10.24
CA ILE A 124 -29.49 -13.01 -10.15
C ILE A 124 -28.25 -12.70 -11.01
N PRO A 125 -28.35 -12.18 -12.26
CA PRO A 125 -27.16 -11.77 -13.00
C PRO A 125 -26.28 -10.76 -12.26
N ILE A 126 -26.90 -9.82 -11.52
CA ILE A 126 -26.22 -8.81 -10.71
C ILE A 126 -25.64 -9.46 -9.44
N LEU A 127 -26.46 -10.24 -8.73
CA LEU A 127 -26.05 -10.88 -7.49
C LEU A 127 -24.91 -11.89 -7.71
N ASN A 128 -24.85 -12.56 -8.86
CA ASN A 128 -23.82 -13.55 -9.20
C ASN A 128 -22.69 -13.01 -10.07
N GLN A 129 -22.62 -11.69 -10.31
CA GLN A 129 -21.52 -11.08 -11.06
C GLN A 129 -21.41 -11.55 -12.52
N LYS A 130 -22.54 -11.89 -13.15
CA LYS A 130 -22.63 -12.43 -14.52
C LYS A 130 -23.16 -11.43 -15.56
N VAL A 131 -23.33 -10.17 -15.18
CA VAL A 131 -23.68 -9.10 -16.12
C VAL A 131 -22.52 -8.75 -17.04
N THR A 132 -22.82 -8.48 -18.31
CA THR A 132 -21.84 -8.07 -19.32
C THR A 132 -21.38 -6.62 -19.16
N PHE A 133 -22.25 -5.76 -18.62
CA PHE A 133 -21.96 -4.36 -18.34
C PHE A 133 -22.26 -4.04 -16.87
N PRO A 134 -21.50 -3.12 -16.24
CA PRO A 134 -21.84 -2.63 -14.92
C PRO A 134 -23.30 -2.13 -14.88
N PRO A 135 -24.15 -2.66 -13.98
CA PRO A 135 -25.51 -2.17 -13.80
C PRO A 135 -25.46 -0.73 -13.27
N LEU A 136 -26.58 -0.01 -13.31
CA LEU A 136 -26.68 1.30 -12.63
C LEU A 136 -26.60 1.12 -11.10
N PRO A 137 -26.06 2.10 -10.33
CA PRO A 137 -25.99 2.05 -8.87
C PRO A 137 -27.32 1.69 -8.21
N GLU A 138 -28.42 2.27 -8.70
CA GLU A 138 -29.77 2.04 -8.21
C GLU A 138 -30.22 0.60 -8.41
N LYS A 139 -29.77 -0.07 -9.49
CA LYS A 139 -30.08 -1.49 -9.72
C LYS A 139 -29.34 -2.42 -8.76
N VAL A 140 -28.10 -2.08 -8.37
CA VAL A 140 -27.36 -2.82 -7.32
C VAL A 140 -28.05 -2.66 -5.98
N GLU A 141 -28.47 -1.43 -5.66
CA GLU A 141 -29.23 -1.15 -4.43
C GLU A 141 -30.55 -1.93 -4.39
N VAL A 142 -31.33 -1.90 -5.46
CA VAL A 142 -32.59 -2.67 -5.56
C VAL A 142 -32.32 -4.17 -5.47
N ALA A 143 -31.28 -4.71 -6.13
CA ALA A 143 -30.93 -6.12 -6.03
C ALA A 143 -30.62 -6.53 -4.58
N GLY A 144 -29.85 -5.71 -3.85
CA GLY A 144 -29.56 -5.92 -2.43
C GLY A 144 -30.82 -5.86 -1.55
N GLN A 145 -31.72 -4.91 -1.80
CA GLN A 145 -32.99 -4.79 -1.08
C GLN A 145 -33.92 -5.98 -1.35
N LYS A 146 -33.97 -6.48 -2.59
CA LYS A 146 -34.74 -7.69 -2.92
C LYS A 146 -34.15 -8.93 -2.25
N LEU A 147 -32.82 -9.05 -2.20
CA LEU A 147 -32.15 -10.13 -1.47
C LEU A 147 -32.47 -10.08 0.03
N PHE A 148 -32.44 -8.88 0.61
CA PHE A 148 -32.87 -8.66 1.99
C PHE A 148 -34.31 -9.11 2.23
N TYR A 149 -35.24 -8.66 1.39
CA TYR A 149 -36.66 -9.01 1.53
C TYR A 149 -36.90 -10.51 1.37
N ALA A 150 -36.26 -11.15 0.39
CA ALA A 150 -36.35 -12.60 0.17
C ALA A 150 -35.88 -13.38 1.41
N ILE A 151 -34.73 -13.01 1.97
CA ILE A 151 -34.20 -13.66 3.18
C ILE A 151 -35.08 -13.37 4.39
N ALA A 152 -35.58 -12.13 4.55
CA ALA A 152 -36.50 -11.78 5.63
C ALA A 152 -37.81 -12.59 5.56
N LEU A 153 -38.34 -12.85 4.37
CA LEU A 153 -39.53 -13.68 4.17
C LEU A 153 -39.28 -15.12 4.63
N ILE A 154 -38.16 -15.72 4.22
CA ILE A 154 -37.73 -17.05 4.66
C ILE A 154 -37.57 -17.07 6.19
N LEU A 155 -36.89 -16.09 6.76
CA LEU A 155 -36.68 -16.00 8.21
C LEU A 155 -38.02 -15.88 8.96
N SER A 156 -38.96 -15.04 8.51
CA SER A 156 -40.26 -14.88 9.18
C SER A 156 -41.05 -16.19 9.31
N LYS A 157 -40.93 -17.08 8.31
CA LYS A 157 -41.61 -18.39 8.32
C LYS A 157 -40.96 -19.40 9.27
N THR A 158 -39.69 -19.20 9.60
CA THR A 158 -38.93 -20.09 10.49
C THR A 158 -38.86 -19.58 11.94
N GLU A 159 -39.30 -18.35 12.21
CA GLU A 159 -39.10 -17.65 13.48
C GLU A 159 -39.67 -18.40 14.70
N SER A 160 -40.89 -18.94 14.58
CA SER A 160 -41.57 -19.67 15.66
C SER A 160 -40.91 -21.02 16.01
N TYR A 161 -40.00 -21.51 15.17
CA TYR A 161 -39.41 -22.85 15.29
C TYR A 161 -37.89 -22.84 15.38
N ARG A 162 -37.26 -21.67 15.17
CA ARG A 162 -35.80 -21.51 15.21
C ARG A 162 -35.25 -21.86 16.57
N THR A 163 -34.22 -22.69 16.55
CA THR A 163 -33.36 -23.01 17.68
C THR A 163 -31.97 -22.46 17.42
N ASP A 164 -31.09 -22.51 18.41
CA ASP A 164 -29.69 -22.15 18.19
C ASP A 164 -29.07 -23.12 17.19
N LEU A 165 -28.27 -22.57 16.28
CA LEU A 165 -27.67 -23.32 15.17
C LEU A 165 -26.19 -23.52 15.45
N ASP A 166 -25.79 -24.77 15.63
CA ASP A 166 -24.38 -25.13 15.69
C ASP A 166 -23.75 -25.01 14.29
N ILE A 167 -22.72 -24.17 14.21
CA ILE A 167 -21.96 -23.89 12.99
C ILE A 167 -21.22 -25.15 12.51
N MET A 168 -20.75 -26.01 13.43
CA MET A 168 -20.12 -27.26 13.04
C MET A 168 -21.10 -28.16 12.31
N SER A 169 -22.34 -28.26 12.79
CA SER A 169 -23.40 -29.00 12.13
C SER A 169 -23.75 -28.45 10.73
N VAL A 170 -23.75 -27.12 10.55
CA VAL A 170 -23.91 -26.49 9.22
C VAL A 170 -22.75 -26.85 8.30
N ASN A 171 -21.52 -26.80 8.83
CA ASN A 171 -20.34 -27.18 8.08
C ASN A 171 -20.38 -28.65 7.66
N ASP A 172 -20.72 -29.56 8.57
CA ASP A 172 -20.85 -30.99 8.26
C ASP A 172 -21.90 -31.24 7.18
N PHE A 173 -23.04 -30.55 7.24
CA PHE A 173 -24.06 -30.62 6.20
C PHE A 173 -23.50 -30.22 4.83
N PHE A 174 -22.85 -29.06 4.73
CA PHE A 174 -22.30 -28.62 3.45
C PHE A 174 -21.12 -29.49 2.99
N VAL A 175 -20.30 -30.03 3.89
CA VAL A 175 -19.20 -30.96 3.56
C VAL A 175 -19.75 -32.25 2.97
N GLU A 176 -20.76 -32.85 3.60
CA GLU A 176 -21.39 -34.08 3.07
C GLU A 176 -22.14 -33.79 1.77
N LEU A 177 -22.78 -32.61 1.62
CA LEU A 177 -23.37 -32.18 0.36
C LEU A 177 -22.33 -32.03 -0.77
N GLN A 178 -21.13 -31.49 -0.47
CA GLN A 178 -20.07 -31.40 -1.47
C GLN A 178 -19.53 -32.78 -1.84
N LYS A 179 -19.36 -33.69 -0.87
CA LYS A 179 -18.96 -35.08 -1.18
C LYS A 179 -19.98 -35.76 -2.10
N PHE A 180 -21.26 -35.59 -1.80
CA PHE A 180 -22.35 -36.10 -2.60
C PHE A 180 -22.33 -35.54 -4.03
N ASN A 181 -22.08 -34.24 -4.19
CA ASN A 181 -22.00 -33.57 -5.49
C ASN A 181 -20.60 -33.58 -6.13
N GLN A 182 -19.62 -34.30 -5.56
CA GLN A 182 -18.21 -34.32 -5.99
C GLN A 182 -17.55 -32.92 -6.10
N GLY A 183 -17.96 -31.98 -5.26
CA GLY A 183 -17.42 -30.62 -5.24
C GLY A 183 -16.30 -30.42 -4.22
N ASP A 184 -15.86 -29.16 -4.09
CA ASP A 184 -14.69 -28.80 -3.28
C ASP A 184 -15.05 -28.64 -1.79
N VAL A 185 -14.75 -29.68 -1.02
CA VAL A 185 -14.94 -29.73 0.44
C VAL A 185 -14.13 -28.66 1.17
N ASN A 186 -12.92 -28.34 0.69
CA ASN A 186 -12.05 -27.36 1.35
C ASN A 186 -12.61 -25.95 1.21
N LYS A 187 -13.15 -25.64 0.03
CA LYS A 187 -13.85 -24.37 -0.21
C LYS A 187 -15.00 -24.18 0.78
N VAL A 188 -15.85 -25.20 0.96
CA VAL A 188 -16.96 -25.11 1.93
C VAL A 188 -16.48 -24.85 3.34
N LYS A 189 -15.47 -25.58 3.82
CA LYS A 189 -14.90 -25.38 5.16
C LYS A 189 -14.37 -23.96 5.36
N ALA A 190 -13.71 -23.41 4.35
CA ALA A 190 -13.20 -22.04 4.41
C ALA A 190 -14.33 -21.00 4.49
N TYR A 191 -15.43 -21.18 3.74
CA TYR A 191 -16.57 -20.26 3.80
C TYR A 191 -17.38 -20.38 5.08
N THR A 192 -17.54 -21.58 5.64
CA THR A 192 -18.24 -21.77 6.92
C THR A 192 -17.45 -21.16 8.07
N GLU A 193 -16.13 -21.30 8.07
CA GLU A 193 -15.24 -20.61 9.00
C GLU A 193 -15.33 -19.08 8.84
N LEU A 194 -15.33 -18.55 7.62
CA LEU A 194 -15.53 -17.12 7.37
C LEU A 194 -16.86 -16.60 7.91
N ILE A 195 -17.96 -17.32 7.67
CA ILE A 195 -19.29 -16.94 8.20
C ILE A 195 -19.28 -16.96 9.73
N SER A 196 -18.61 -17.94 10.34
CA SER A 196 -18.47 -18.04 11.80
C SER A 196 -17.71 -16.84 12.39
N LYS A 197 -16.52 -16.54 11.86
CA LYS A 197 -15.71 -15.41 12.36
C LYS A 197 -16.40 -14.08 12.12
N PHE A 198 -17.08 -13.94 10.98
CA PHE A 198 -17.89 -12.77 10.69
C PHE A 198 -19.07 -12.63 11.67
N TYR A 199 -19.79 -13.72 11.94
CA TYR A 199 -20.90 -13.74 12.91
C TYR A 199 -20.45 -13.32 14.31
N ASN A 200 -19.37 -13.92 14.82
CA ASN A 200 -18.86 -13.60 16.14
C ASN A 200 -18.47 -12.12 16.23
N LEU A 201 -17.83 -11.58 15.18
CA LEU A 201 -17.49 -10.16 15.09
C LEU A 201 -18.72 -9.23 15.08
N ILE A 202 -19.76 -9.52 14.30
CA ILE A 202 -20.93 -8.62 14.23
C ILE A 202 -21.88 -8.72 15.43
N SER A 203 -21.79 -9.82 16.18
CA SER A 203 -22.61 -10.09 17.36
C SER A 203 -21.88 -9.82 18.68
N GLY A 204 -20.57 -9.53 18.66
CA GLY A 204 -19.78 -9.31 19.86
C GLY A 204 -19.67 -10.54 20.76
N LEU A 205 -19.67 -11.73 20.15
CA LEU A 205 -19.53 -13.01 20.84
C LEU A 205 -18.07 -13.46 20.84
N PRO A 206 -17.64 -14.34 21.76
CA PRO A 206 -16.28 -14.89 21.74
C PRO A 206 -15.86 -15.46 20.37
N ILE A 207 -14.57 -15.34 20.03
CA ILE A 207 -14.04 -15.72 18.70
C ILE A 207 -14.21 -17.21 18.39
N ASP A 208 -14.21 -18.03 19.44
CA ASP A 208 -14.39 -19.48 19.41
C ASP A 208 -15.85 -19.90 19.55
N ASN A 209 -16.80 -18.95 19.61
CA ASN A 209 -18.21 -19.28 19.61
C ASN A 209 -18.60 -20.03 18.33
N GLN A 210 -19.24 -21.18 18.50
CA GLN A 210 -19.68 -22.07 17.43
C GLN A 210 -21.21 -22.11 17.29
N GLN A 211 -21.95 -21.33 18.07
CA GLN A 211 -23.42 -21.33 18.03
C GLN A 211 -23.96 -20.00 17.51
N ILE A 212 -24.81 -20.07 16.49
CA ILE A 212 -25.62 -18.93 16.05
C ILE A 212 -26.90 -18.93 16.88
N HIS A 213 -26.98 -18.00 17.82
CA HIS A 213 -28.18 -17.81 18.65
C HIS A 213 -29.35 -17.34 17.80
N LYS A 214 -30.54 -17.91 18.02
CA LYS A 214 -31.75 -17.62 17.23
C LYS A 214 -32.12 -16.13 17.20
N GLU A 215 -31.86 -15.41 18.30
CA GLU A 215 -32.11 -13.97 18.45
C GLU A 215 -31.19 -13.11 17.57
N HIS A 216 -30.03 -13.63 17.20
CA HIS A 216 -29.03 -12.93 16.39
C HIS A 216 -29.05 -13.36 14.91
N SER A 217 -29.81 -14.39 14.55
CA SER A 217 -29.89 -14.87 13.17
C SER A 217 -30.31 -13.77 12.19
N SER A 218 -31.30 -12.97 12.54
CA SER A 218 -31.73 -11.84 11.69
C SER A 218 -30.56 -10.87 11.48
N VAL A 219 -29.89 -10.46 12.55
CA VAL A 219 -28.73 -9.58 12.52
C VAL A 219 -27.62 -10.12 11.60
N LEU A 220 -27.33 -11.42 11.68
CA LEU A 220 -26.35 -12.07 10.81
C LEU A 220 -26.67 -11.87 9.33
N PHE A 221 -27.89 -12.21 8.92
CA PHE A 221 -28.27 -12.08 7.52
C PHE A 221 -28.33 -10.63 7.06
N GLN A 222 -28.80 -9.71 7.92
CA GLN A 222 -28.83 -8.29 7.60
C GLN A 222 -27.43 -7.74 7.32
N GLU A 223 -26.44 -8.09 8.16
CA GLU A 223 -25.06 -7.66 7.94
C GLU A 223 -24.41 -8.36 6.76
N LEU A 224 -24.59 -9.68 6.59
CA LEU A 224 -24.06 -10.38 5.41
C LEU A 224 -24.54 -9.74 4.11
N ILE A 225 -25.83 -9.41 4.01
CA ILE A 225 -26.39 -8.75 2.83
C ILE A 225 -25.86 -7.33 2.68
N TYR A 226 -25.71 -6.58 3.79
CA TYR A 226 -25.15 -5.24 3.77
C TYR A 226 -23.73 -5.22 3.18
N TRP A 227 -22.84 -6.04 3.73
CA TRP A 227 -21.44 -6.12 3.27
C TRP A 227 -21.32 -6.75 1.88
N TYR A 228 -22.20 -7.70 1.54
CA TYR A 228 -22.28 -8.23 0.18
C TYR A 228 -22.70 -7.17 -0.83
N LYS A 229 -23.68 -6.34 -0.50
CA LYS A 229 -24.11 -5.21 -1.34
C LYS A 229 -22.97 -4.22 -1.55
N LEU A 230 -22.21 -3.87 -0.50
CA LEU A 230 -21.02 -3.03 -0.62
C LEU A 230 -19.96 -3.65 -1.53
N ARG A 231 -19.74 -4.96 -1.42
CA ARG A 231 -18.84 -5.69 -2.33
C ARG A 231 -19.30 -5.62 -3.78
N LEU A 232 -20.59 -5.83 -4.06
CA LEU A 232 -21.14 -5.69 -5.41
C LEU A 232 -20.97 -4.27 -5.93
N PHE A 233 -21.24 -3.27 -5.09
CA PHE A 233 -21.05 -1.87 -5.44
C PHE A 233 -19.59 -1.57 -5.81
N TYR A 234 -18.64 -2.05 -5.00
CA TYR A 234 -17.21 -1.96 -5.31
C TYR A 234 -16.89 -2.61 -6.66
N ILE A 235 -17.31 -3.86 -6.89
CA ILE A 235 -16.99 -4.60 -8.12
C ILE A 235 -17.53 -3.93 -9.38
N TYR A 236 -18.74 -3.36 -9.32
CA TYR A 236 -19.37 -2.76 -10.49
C TYR A 236 -19.00 -1.29 -10.72
N HIS A 237 -18.82 -0.52 -9.65
CA HIS A 237 -18.76 0.94 -9.75
C HIS A 237 -17.41 1.55 -9.38
N VAL A 238 -16.55 0.81 -8.69
CA VAL A 238 -15.27 1.32 -8.20
C VAL A 238 -14.10 0.58 -8.83
N LYS A 239 -14.16 -0.75 -8.86
CA LYS A 239 -13.14 -1.61 -9.48
C LYS A 239 -12.96 -1.22 -10.94
N ASN A 240 -11.71 -0.98 -11.35
CA ASN A 240 -11.31 -0.57 -12.69
C ASN A 240 -11.84 0.80 -13.16
N LYS A 241 -12.33 1.67 -12.26
CA LYS A 241 -12.69 3.05 -12.57
C LYS A 241 -11.57 4.01 -12.15
N LEU A 242 -11.54 5.19 -12.78
CA LEU A 242 -10.67 6.29 -12.36
C LEU A 242 -11.18 6.84 -11.02
N LEU A 243 -10.56 6.42 -9.93
CA LEU A 243 -10.99 6.73 -8.56
C LEU A 243 -10.85 8.20 -8.18
N LEU A 244 -10.02 8.94 -8.93
CA LEU A 244 -9.60 10.30 -8.59
C LEU A 244 -10.49 11.37 -9.23
N GLU A 245 -11.46 10.99 -10.08
CA GLU A 245 -12.24 11.97 -10.82
C GLU A 245 -13.67 11.55 -11.13
N GLY A 246 -14.49 12.55 -11.48
CA GLY A 246 -15.83 12.35 -12.01
C GLY A 246 -16.73 11.46 -11.14
N GLN A 247 -17.42 10.52 -11.79
CA GLN A 247 -18.29 9.57 -11.10
C GLN A 247 -17.50 8.56 -10.25
N GLY A 248 -16.25 8.25 -10.60
CA GLY A 248 -15.39 7.33 -9.84
C GLY A 248 -15.06 7.88 -8.46
N LEU A 249 -14.75 9.17 -8.35
CA LEU A 249 -14.54 9.84 -7.07
C LEU A 249 -15.80 9.84 -6.19
N ALA A 250 -16.95 10.20 -6.76
CA ALA A 250 -18.22 10.23 -6.03
C ALA A 250 -18.66 8.83 -5.54
N THR A 251 -18.49 7.81 -6.39
CA THR A 251 -18.80 6.41 -6.01
C THR A 251 -17.84 5.87 -4.97
N THR A 252 -16.56 6.25 -5.03
CA THR A 252 -15.58 5.92 -3.99
C THR A 252 -15.96 6.52 -2.64
N LYS A 253 -16.38 7.79 -2.61
CA LYS A 253 -16.90 8.44 -1.40
C LYS A 253 -18.08 7.69 -0.81
N ASN A 254 -19.10 7.41 -1.62
CA ASN A 254 -20.29 6.69 -1.16
C ASN A 254 -19.96 5.29 -0.62
N LEU A 255 -18.99 4.60 -1.23
CA LEU A 255 -18.52 3.30 -0.76
C LEU A 255 -17.83 3.42 0.61
N VAL A 256 -16.95 4.40 0.79
CA VAL A 256 -16.24 4.64 2.06
C VAL A 256 -17.21 5.04 3.16
N ASP A 257 -18.13 5.98 2.90
CA ASP A 257 -19.16 6.38 3.86
C ASP A 257 -19.97 5.18 4.33
N ALA A 258 -20.44 4.35 3.39
CA ALA A 258 -21.22 3.18 3.75
C ALA A 258 -20.37 2.12 4.48
N ALA A 259 -19.11 1.93 4.12
CA ALA A 259 -18.22 1.03 4.87
C ALA A 259 -18.03 1.50 6.32
N LEU A 260 -17.77 2.79 6.53
CA LEU A 260 -17.60 3.39 7.87
C LEU A 260 -18.90 3.29 8.69
N GLU A 261 -20.05 3.58 8.10
CA GLU A 261 -21.35 3.39 8.76
C GLU A 261 -21.61 1.92 9.10
N GLY A 262 -21.17 0.98 8.26
CA GLY A 262 -21.17 -0.45 8.57
C GLY A 262 -20.38 -0.78 9.83
N VAL A 263 -19.14 -0.27 9.92
CA VAL A 263 -18.28 -0.46 11.10
C VAL A 263 -18.90 0.17 12.35
N LYS A 264 -19.40 1.42 12.26
CA LYS A 264 -20.08 2.09 13.39
C LYS A 264 -21.27 1.29 13.91
N ARG A 265 -22.10 0.73 13.02
CA ARG A 265 -23.24 -0.12 13.43
C ARG A 265 -22.79 -1.37 14.18
N VAL A 266 -21.71 -2.01 13.75
CA VAL A 266 -21.14 -3.16 14.45
C VAL A 266 -20.63 -2.75 15.82
N ILE A 267 -19.82 -1.69 15.93
CA ILE A 267 -19.31 -1.17 17.20
C ILE A 267 -20.46 -0.86 18.18
N ASN A 268 -21.55 -0.28 17.69
CA ASN A 268 -22.71 0.09 18.52
C ASN A 268 -23.41 -1.12 19.16
N ARG A 269 -23.18 -2.35 18.69
CA ARG A 269 -23.72 -3.57 19.30
C ARG A 269 -22.86 -4.09 20.45
N TYR A 270 -21.60 -3.67 20.55
CA TYR A 270 -20.73 -4.00 21.68
C TYR A 270 -21.08 -3.12 22.88
N GLU A 271 -22.25 -3.32 23.50
CA GLU A 271 -22.80 -2.44 24.54
C GLU A 271 -21.83 -2.20 25.72
N GLN A 272 -21.03 -3.21 26.09
CA GLN A 272 -20.10 -3.12 27.22
C GLN A 272 -18.70 -2.62 26.87
N GLN A 273 -18.21 -2.94 25.66
CA GLN A 273 -16.83 -2.68 25.25
C GLN A 273 -16.71 -1.45 24.33
N ALA A 274 -17.74 -1.16 23.53
CA ALA A 274 -17.77 -0.08 22.54
C ALA A 274 -16.61 -0.08 21.52
N TYR A 275 -15.99 -1.24 21.28
CA TYR A 275 -14.96 -1.45 20.26
C TYR A 275 -15.03 -2.87 19.67
N ILE A 276 -14.46 -3.05 18.47
CA ILE A 276 -14.21 -4.37 17.87
C ILE A 276 -12.77 -4.77 18.17
N SER A 277 -12.53 -5.78 19.01
CA SER A 277 -11.18 -6.16 19.44
C SER A 277 -10.28 -6.57 18.26
N TYR A 278 -8.97 -6.39 18.38
CA TYR A 278 -8.02 -6.86 17.36
C TYR A 278 -8.14 -8.35 17.06
N ASP A 279 -8.34 -9.18 18.08
CA ASP A 279 -8.42 -10.64 17.91
C ASP A 279 -9.57 -11.05 16.97
N HIS A 280 -10.71 -10.34 17.02
CA HIS A 280 -11.84 -10.53 16.09
C HIS A 280 -11.47 -10.15 14.65
N ILE A 281 -10.74 -9.05 14.46
CA ILE A 281 -10.30 -8.58 13.14
C ILE A 281 -9.26 -9.54 12.56
N GLU A 282 -8.30 -9.98 13.37
CA GLU A 282 -7.27 -10.93 12.98
C GLU A 282 -7.86 -12.29 12.58
N ALA A 283 -8.79 -12.83 13.38
CA ALA A 283 -9.51 -14.06 13.04
C ALA A 283 -10.30 -13.94 11.73
N LEU A 284 -10.91 -12.78 11.47
CA LEU A 284 -11.60 -12.52 10.21
C LEU A 284 -10.62 -12.44 9.03
N VAL A 285 -9.44 -11.83 9.21
CA VAL A 285 -8.37 -11.79 8.19
C VAL A 285 -7.90 -13.20 7.85
N GLU A 286 -7.69 -14.07 8.84
CA GLU A 286 -7.32 -15.47 8.62
C GLU A 286 -8.40 -16.23 7.85
N ALA A 287 -9.67 -16.04 8.20
CA ALA A 287 -10.78 -16.69 7.51
C ALA A 287 -10.93 -16.19 6.06
N PHE A 288 -10.70 -14.89 5.80
CA PHE A 288 -10.60 -14.36 4.43
C PHE A 288 -9.45 -14.99 3.65
N ALA A 289 -8.31 -15.26 4.30
CA ALA A 289 -7.17 -15.93 3.68
C ALA A 289 -7.51 -17.38 3.31
N GLY A 290 -8.09 -18.15 4.24
CA GLY A 290 -8.54 -19.52 4.00
C GLY A 290 -9.56 -19.61 2.85
N ALA A 291 -10.41 -18.60 2.70
CA ALA A 291 -11.37 -18.48 1.61
C ALA A 291 -10.78 -17.94 0.29
N ASN A 292 -9.47 -17.65 0.23
CA ASN A 292 -8.79 -17.01 -0.91
C ASN A 292 -9.43 -15.68 -1.34
N LEU A 293 -9.89 -14.89 -0.38
CA LEU A 293 -10.54 -13.61 -0.59
C LEU A 293 -9.64 -12.40 -0.30
N ILE A 294 -8.46 -12.61 0.31
CA ILE A 294 -7.44 -11.57 0.42
C ILE A 294 -6.92 -11.25 -0.98
N PRO A 295 -6.92 -9.97 -1.39
CA PRO A 295 -6.38 -9.57 -2.69
C PRO A 295 -4.87 -9.81 -2.74
N GLN A 296 -4.40 -10.46 -3.81
CA GLN A 296 -2.97 -10.56 -4.09
C GLN A 296 -2.38 -9.16 -4.35
N PRO A 297 -1.14 -8.87 -3.92
CA PRO A 297 -0.14 -9.82 -3.38
C PRO A 297 -0.15 -9.99 -1.85
N PHE A 298 -1.16 -9.49 -1.15
CA PHE A 298 -1.14 -9.45 0.31
C PHE A 298 -1.31 -10.84 0.95
N ARG A 299 -0.56 -11.08 2.03
CA ARG A 299 -0.70 -12.23 2.91
C ARG A 299 -1.45 -11.84 4.18
N ALA A 300 -2.14 -12.81 4.78
CA ALA A 300 -2.85 -12.63 6.06
C ALA A 300 -1.92 -12.07 7.15
N GLN A 301 -0.71 -12.64 7.27
CA GLN A 301 0.26 -12.22 8.26
C GLN A 301 0.67 -10.75 8.12
N SER A 302 0.85 -10.28 6.88
CA SER A 302 1.23 -8.90 6.59
C SER A 302 0.12 -7.91 6.95
N ILE A 303 -1.14 -8.29 6.70
CA ILE A 303 -2.29 -7.48 7.13
C ILE A 303 -2.35 -7.45 8.66
N LYS A 304 -2.25 -8.60 9.33
CA LYS A 304 -2.30 -8.69 10.80
C LYS A 304 -1.22 -7.86 11.47
N SER A 305 0.03 -7.93 11.00
CA SER A 305 1.14 -7.14 11.56
C SER A 305 0.91 -5.64 11.46
N ALA A 306 0.17 -5.21 10.43
CA ALA A 306 -0.13 -3.80 10.17
C ALA A 306 -1.38 -3.29 10.90
N LEU A 307 -2.28 -4.15 11.39
CA LEU A 307 -3.55 -3.73 12.00
C LEU A 307 -3.34 -2.78 13.19
N ARG A 308 -2.56 -3.19 14.18
CA ARG A 308 -2.31 -2.38 15.38
C ARG A 308 -1.58 -1.07 15.05
N PRO A 309 -0.45 -1.05 14.31
CA PRO A 309 0.15 0.21 13.89
C PRO A 309 -0.79 1.13 13.10
N PHE A 310 -1.64 0.56 12.25
CA PHE A 310 -2.61 1.33 11.48
C PHE A 310 -3.65 1.99 12.38
N PHE A 311 -4.26 1.26 13.30
CA PHE A 311 -5.34 1.80 14.14
C PHE A 311 -4.83 2.56 15.36
N ASP A 312 -3.79 2.09 16.05
CA ASP A 312 -3.24 2.74 17.26
C ASP A 312 -2.35 3.95 16.94
N LYS A 313 -1.54 3.88 15.87
CA LYS A 313 -0.54 4.92 15.57
C LYS A 313 -1.05 5.87 14.49
N VAL A 314 -1.46 5.33 13.34
CA VAL A 314 -1.86 6.17 12.18
C VAL A 314 -3.21 6.86 12.43
N PHE A 315 -4.21 6.13 12.91
CA PHE A 315 -5.57 6.66 13.17
C PHE A 315 -5.91 6.82 14.65
N GLY A 316 -4.95 6.60 15.55
CA GLY A 316 -5.16 6.80 16.97
C GLY A 316 -5.44 8.27 17.34
N ASP A 317 -5.96 8.47 18.54
CA ASP A 317 -6.20 9.82 19.05
C ASP A 317 -4.87 10.58 19.23
N ILE A 318 -4.69 11.60 18.41
CA ILE A 318 -3.50 12.44 18.45
C ILE A 318 -3.54 13.46 19.57
N SER A 319 -4.62 13.55 20.36
CA SER A 319 -4.64 14.31 21.60
C SER A 319 -3.90 13.58 22.73
N VAL A 320 -3.68 12.28 22.57
CA VAL A 320 -2.98 11.40 23.52
C VAL A 320 -1.52 11.22 23.12
N GLU A 321 -0.65 11.09 24.12
CA GLU A 321 0.78 10.78 23.95
C GLU A 321 0.96 9.46 23.19
N PHE A 322 1.96 9.40 22.30
CA PHE A 322 2.19 8.28 21.37
C PHE A 322 2.13 6.89 22.05
N ASP A 323 2.85 6.71 23.17
CA ASP A 323 2.93 5.41 23.85
C ASP A 323 1.62 5.01 24.56
N LYS A 324 0.68 5.95 24.73
CA LYS A 324 -0.64 5.75 25.36
C LYS A 324 -1.77 5.57 24.34
N ARG A 325 -1.49 5.65 23.04
CA ARG A 325 -2.50 5.46 21.98
C ARG A 325 -2.88 4.00 21.72
N ALA A 326 -2.25 3.05 22.42
CA ALA A 326 -2.57 1.64 22.29
C ALA A 326 -4.03 1.38 22.66
N SER A 327 -4.80 0.87 21.71
CA SER A 327 -6.20 0.50 21.92
C SER A 327 -6.35 -1.02 22.06
N GLN A 328 -7.52 -1.45 22.52
CA GLN A 328 -7.89 -2.88 22.55
C GLN A 328 -8.46 -3.33 21.20
N GLY A 329 -8.79 -2.40 20.31
CA GLY A 329 -9.44 -2.64 19.04
C GLY A 329 -9.98 -1.37 18.40
N VAL A 330 -10.82 -1.52 17.37
CA VAL A 330 -11.37 -0.40 16.61
C VAL A 330 -12.63 0.13 17.30
N ASP A 331 -12.53 1.35 17.85
CA ASP A 331 -13.64 2.06 18.49
C ASP A 331 -14.22 3.18 17.60
N ARG A 332 -15.19 3.93 18.15
CA ARG A 332 -15.83 5.04 17.43
C ARG A 332 -14.88 6.19 17.13
N GLU A 333 -13.90 6.43 18.00
CA GLU A 333 -12.96 7.52 17.84
C GLU A 333 -12.00 7.23 16.67
N ILE A 334 -11.44 6.02 16.62
CA ILE A 334 -10.62 5.56 15.49
C ILE A 334 -11.39 5.66 14.17
N VAL A 335 -12.65 5.22 14.14
CA VAL A 335 -13.49 5.34 12.93
C VAL A 335 -13.73 6.80 12.55
N ALA A 336 -13.95 7.69 13.52
CA ALA A 336 -14.09 9.12 13.26
C ALA A 336 -12.78 9.76 12.74
N GLN A 337 -11.61 9.28 13.20
CA GLN A 337 -10.32 9.74 12.66
C GLN A 337 -10.09 9.28 11.23
N ILE A 338 -10.44 8.01 10.90
CA ILE A 338 -10.39 7.49 9.53
C ILE A 338 -11.30 8.33 8.63
N GLU A 339 -12.52 8.58 9.07
CA GLU A 339 -13.49 9.43 8.37
C GLU A 339 -12.92 10.83 8.13
N ALA A 340 -12.43 11.50 9.18
CA ALA A 340 -11.87 12.85 9.08
C ALA A 340 -10.70 12.93 8.09
N GLU A 341 -9.77 11.97 8.12
CA GLU A 341 -8.63 11.95 7.20
C GLU A 341 -9.05 11.63 5.76
N PHE A 342 -10.03 10.75 5.57
CA PHE A 342 -10.62 10.49 4.26
C PHE A 342 -11.26 11.76 3.68
N TYR A 343 -12.02 12.50 4.48
CA TYR A 343 -12.66 13.75 4.04
C TYR A 343 -11.65 14.84 3.70
N LYS A 344 -10.55 14.99 4.46
CA LYS A 344 -9.46 15.91 4.11
C LYS A 344 -8.89 15.61 2.72
N TRP A 345 -8.65 14.33 2.41
CA TRP A 345 -8.18 13.93 1.07
C TRP A 345 -9.26 14.19 -0.01
N TYR A 346 -10.49 13.76 0.26
CA TYR A 346 -11.62 13.83 -0.68
C TYR A 346 -11.96 15.28 -1.03
N GLU A 347 -11.95 16.19 -0.06
CA GLU A 347 -12.27 17.60 -0.26
C GLU A 347 -11.27 18.28 -1.19
N VAL A 348 -9.96 18.06 -0.96
CA VAL A 348 -8.90 18.53 -1.88
C VAL A 348 -9.08 17.92 -3.27
N GLN A 349 -9.36 16.63 -3.35
CA GLN A 349 -9.55 15.93 -4.62
C GLN A 349 -10.77 16.45 -5.40
N ASN A 350 -11.88 16.66 -4.70
CA ASN A 350 -13.10 17.20 -5.28
C ASN A 350 -12.91 18.66 -5.69
N TYR A 351 -12.19 19.46 -4.90
CA TYR A 351 -11.81 20.83 -5.28
C TYR A 351 -10.99 20.84 -6.58
N LEU A 352 -9.97 19.97 -6.70
CA LEU A 352 -9.18 19.79 -7.91
C LEU A 352 -10.05 19.49 -9.12
N VAL A 353 -10.92 18.49 -9.00
CA VAL A 353 -11.84 18.07 -10.07
C VAL A 353 -12.78 19.20 -10.47
N GLN A 354 -13.40 19.88 -9.50
CA GLN A 354 -14.37 20.95 -9.79
C GLN A 354 -13.73 22.17 -10.44
N THR A 355 -12.54 22.57 -9.96
CA THR A 355 -11.84 23.75 -10.45
C THR A 355 -11.33 23.53 -11.86
N LEU A 356 -10.75 22.36 -12.15
CA LEU A 356 -10.25 22.03 -13.48
C LEU A 356 -11.40 21.76 -14.48
N LYS A 357 -12.55 21.24 -14.07
CA LYS A 357 -13.74 21.11 -14.94
C LYS A 357 -14.29 22.45 -15.41
N LYS A 358 -14.36 23.44 -14.52
CA LYS A 358 -14.98 24.76 -14.81
C LYS A 358 -14.21 25.55 -15.86
N ALA A 359 -12.93 25.25 -16.07
CA ALA A 359 -12.12 25.90 -17.09
C ALA A 359 -12.47 25.49 -18.53
N ASN A 360 -13.52 24.68 -18.76
CA ASN A 360 -14.14 24.38 -20.07
C ASN A 360 -13.17 23.89 -21.16
N THR A 361 -11.98 23.45 -20.75
CA THR A 361 -10.94 22.91 -21.60
C THR A 361 -11.02 21.39 -21.46
N PRO A 362 -10.99 20.61 -22.56
CA PRO A 362 -10.90 19.15 -22.47
C PRO A 362 -9.77 18.79 -21.50
N PHE A 363 -10.03 17.86 -20.56
CA PHE A 363 -9.10 17.51 -19.47
C PHE A 363 -7.68 17.19 -19.94
N GLU A 364 -7.56 16.66 -21.14
CA GLU A 364 -6.30 16.31 -21.79
C GLU A 364 -5.50 17.56 -22.22
N ASN A 365 -6.13 18.72 -22.35
CA ASN A 365 -5.55 19.94 -22.93
C ASN A 365 -5.43 21.11 -21.94
N LEU A 366 -5.69 20.88 -20.65
CA LEU A 366 -5.64 21.95 -19.66
C LEU A 366 -4.20 22.23 -19.24
N LYS A 367 -3.58 23.14 -19.98
CA LYS A 367 -2.21 23.60 -19.74
C LYS A 367 -2.22 24.63 -18.62
N ILE A 368 -1.85 24.25 -17.39
CA ILE A 368 -1.50 25.24 -16.36
C ILE A 368 -0.06 25.72 -16.63
N THR A 369 0.17 26.33 -17.79
CA THR A 369 1.43 26.98 -18.15
C THR A 369 1.36 28.50 -17.96
N ASP A 370 0.16 29.05 -17.74
CA ASP A 370 -0.02 30.48 -17.52
C ASP A 370 0.34 30.87 -16.09
N GLU A 371 1.42 31.63 -15.93
CA GLU A 371 1.78 32.42 -14.73
C GLU A 371 0.60 33.21 -14.15
N PHE A 372 -0.44 33.45 -14.95
CA PHE A 372 -1.65 34.15 -14.54
C PHE A 372 -2.71 33.25 -13.88
N LEU A 373 -2.81 31.97 -14.27
CA LEU A 373 -3.84 31.07 -13.78
C LEU A 373 -3.43 30.35 -12.50
N TRP A 374 -2.14 30.06 -12.33
CA TRP A 374 -1.65 29.33 -11.16
C TRP A 374 -1.80 30.11 -9.84
N PRO A 375 -1.41 31.40 -9.74
CA PRO A 375 -1.69 32.21 -8.55
C PRO A 375 -3.19 32.38 -8.30
N LYS A 376 -4.01 32.52 -9.36
CA LYS A 376 -5.48 32.59 -9.23
C LYS A 376 -6.07 31.29 -8.70
N PHE A 377 -5.56 30.15 -9.16
CA PHE A 377 -5.92 28.84 -8.67
C PHE A 377 -5.56 28.71 -7.17
N LEU A 378 -4.31 29.02 -6.79
CA LEU A 378 -3.86 29.01 -5.40
C LEU A 378 -4.62 29.98 -4.49
N ASN A 379 -4.99 31.16 -5.00
CA ASN A 379 -5.78 32.15 -4.27
C ASN A 379 -7.27 31.76 -4.19
N GLY A 380 -7.74 30.87 -5.07
CA GLY A 380 -9.09 30.32 -5.02
C GLY A 380 -9.22 29.10 -4.10
N ILE A 381 -8.12 28.62 -3.51
CA ILE A 381 -8.15 27.51 -2.55
C ILE A 381 -8.77 28.04 -1.24
N PRO A 382 -9.77 27.36 -0.65
CA PRO A 382 -10.35 27.77 0.62
C PRO A 382 -9.31 27.78 1.74
N GLU A 383 -9.08 28.92 2.39
CA GLU A 383 -8.15 29.02 3.53
C GLU A 383 -8.81 28.63 4.87
N THR A 384 -10.05 28.18 4.82
CA THR A 384 -10.87 27.88 6.01
C THR A 384 -10.48 26.58 6.71
N ALA A 385 -9.73 25.68 6.06
CA ALA A 385 -9.33 24.39 6.63
C ALA A 385 -7.83 24.12 6.43
N SER A 386 -7.18 23.51 7.42
CA SER A 386 -5.72 23.32 7.44
C SER A 386 -5.19 22.50 6.26
N HIS A 387 -5.93 21.48 5.82
CA HIS A 387 -5.52 20.60 4.72
C HIS A 387 -5.39 21.34 3.37
N TYR A 388 -6.16 22.41 3.17
CA TYR A 388 -6.02 23.27 2.00
C TYR A 388 -4.77 24.15 2.09
N ILE A 389 -4.42 24.64 3.28
CA ILE A 389 -3.20 25.43 3.52
C ILE A 389 -1.96 24.55 3.30
N GLU A 390 -1.96 23.33 3.84
CA GLU A 390 -0.90 22.32 3.65
C GLU A 390 -0.64 22.06 2.16
N ILE A 391 -1.71 21.84 1.39
CA ILE A 391 -1.60 21.58 -0.05
C ILE A 391 -1.20 22.84 -0.82
N LYS A 392 -1.70 24.01 -0.42
CA LYS A 392 -1.33 25.30 -1.02
C LYS A 392 0.16 25.59 -0.85
N SER A 393 0.74 25.35 0.33
CA SER A 393 2.18 25.56 0.57
C SER A 393 3.02 24.59 -0.25
N LEU A 394 2.63 23.30 -0.30
CA LEU A 394 3.29 22.32 -1.17
C LEU A 394 3.28 22.77 -2.63
N TRP A 395 2.14 23.25 -3.14
CA TRP A 395 2.06 23.60 -4.55
C TRP A 395 2.63 24.97 -4.92
N ALA A 396 2.69 25.90 -3.96
CA ALA A 396 3.33 27.21 -4.12
C ALA A 396 4.85 27.08 -4.18
N ASP A 397 5.42 26.24 -3.32
CA ASP A 397 6.86 26.21 -3.07
C ASP A 397 7.57 24.98 -3.64
N SER A 398 6.87 24.02 -4.25
CA SER A 398 7.50 22.81 -4.80
C SER A 398 7.94 23.02 -6.26
N PRO A 399 9.25 22.88 -6.57
CA PRO A 399 9.76 22.88 -7.94
C PRO A 399 9.40 21.58 -8.70
N LEU A 400 8.92 20.55 -7.98
CA LEU A 400 8.60 19.25 -8.57
C LEU A 400 7.31 19.33 -9.39
N LEU A 401 7.46 19.51 -10.70
CA LEU A 401 6.35 19.42 -11.64
C LEU A 401 6.32 18.04 -12.26
N TYR A 402 5.15 17.44 -12.40
CA TYR A 402 5.04 16.23 -13.19
C TYR A 402 4.94 16.58 -14.69
N GLN A 403 5.48 15.75 -15.58
CA GLN A 403 5.36 15.96 -17.03
C GLN A 403 4.00 15.49 -17.57
N TRP A 404 3.38 16.22 -18.50
CA TRP A 404 2.06 15.89 -19.07
C TRP A 404 1.94 14.42 -19.49
N GLY A 405 0.88 13.75 -19.04
CA GLY A 405 0.62 12.34 -19.34
C GLY A 405 1.63 11.36 -18.73
N ASN A 406 2.52 11.83 -17.84
CA ASN A 406 3.61 11.06 -17.30
C ASN A 406 3.64 11.16 -15.75
N PRO A 407 3.64 10.04 -15.01
CA PRO A 407 3.78 10.02 -13.55
C PRO A 407 5.16 10.46 -13.03
N ARG A 408 6.04 10.95 -13.89
CA ARG A 408 7.42 11.32 -13.54
C ARG A 408 7.53 12.77 -13.17
N ILE A 409 8.35 13.02 -12.17
CA ILE A 409 8.68 14.38 -11.73
C ILE A 409 9.77 14.95 -12.62
N VAL A 410 9.66 16.25 -12.86
CA VAL A 410 10.62 17.12 -13.51
C VAL A 410 11.35 17.87 -12.40
N VAL A 411 12.66 17.71 -12.36
CA VAL A 411 13.55 18.46 -11.46
C VAL A 411 14.25 19.50 -12.34
N SER A 412 13.79 20.74 -12.29
CA SER A 412 14.21 21.78 -13.23
C SER A 412 13.84 23.17 -12.73
N THR A 413 14.49 24.20 -13.26
CA THR A 413 14.26 25.60 -12.84
C THR A 413 12.93 26.12 -13.38
N GLN A 414 12.34 27.14 -12.75
CA GLN A 414 11.08 27.72 -13.26
C GLN A 414 11.22 28.23 -14.70
N GLN A 415 12.41 28.69 -15.10
CA GLN A 415 12.69 29.12 -16.47
C GLN A 415 12.74 27.93 -17.43
N GLN A 416 13.40 26.83 -17.06
CA GLN A 416 13.45 25.62 -17.87
C GLN A 416 12.09 24.90 -17.94
N LEU A 417 11.30 24.91 -16.87
CA LEU A 417 9.94 24.38 -16.88
C LEU A 417 9.04 25.10 -17.91
N LYS A 418 9.25 26.42 -18.10
CA LYS A 418 8.59 27.20 -19.16
C LYS A 418 9.00 26.72 -20.56
N THR A 419 10.27 26.42 -20.79
CA THR A 419 10.74 25.95 -22.11
C THR A 419 10.33 24.51 -22.40
N MET A 420 10.24 23.68 -21.36
CA MET A 420 9.84 22.27 -21.46
C MET A 420 8.33 22.06 -21.66
N SER A 421 7.53 23.13 -21.62
CA SER A 421 6.06 23.03 -21.59
C SER A 421 5.60 22.07 -20.48
N ALA A 422 6.19 22.18 -19.29
CA ALA A 422 5.78 21.37 -18.15
C ALA A 422 4.35 21.75 -17.76
N GLU A 423 3.40 20.83 -17.95
CA GLU A 423 1.98 21.07 -17.69
C GLU A 423 1.52 20.28 -16.47
N ARG A 424 0.78 20.95 -15.59
CA ARG A 424 0.08 20.30 -14.47
C ARG A 424 -1.30 19.83 -14.93
N ASN A 425 -1.59 18.53 -14.81
CA ASN A 425 -2.91 17.96 -15.06
C ASN A 425 -3.55 17.40 -13.77
N LEU A 426 -4.82 17.03 -13.87
CA LEU A 426 -5.57 16.49 -12.73
C LEU A 426 -4.92 15.23 -12.17
N TYR A 427 -4.46 14.29 -13.01
CA TYR A 427 -3.84 13.05 -12.55
C TYR A 427 -2.65 13.30 -11.60
N GLN A 428 -1.78 14.24 -11.96
CA GLN A 428 -0.58 14.55 -11.19
C GLN A 428 -0.89 15.27 -9.88
N LEU A 429 -1.80 16.25 -9.90
CA LEU A 429 -2.26 16.91 -8.68
C LEU A 429 -2.99 15.93 -7.75
N SER A 430 -3.70 14.95 -8.33
CA SER A 430 -4.35 13.88 -7.57
C SER A 430 -3.34 12.93 -6.94
N LEU A 431 -2.31 12.53 -7.69
CA LEU A 431 -1.20 11.72 -7.18
C LEU A 431 -0.48 12.45 -6.03
N LEU A 432 -0.20 13.74 -6.20
CA LEU A 432 0.41 14.56 -5.17
C LEU A 432 -0.49 14.67 -3.93
N ASN A 433 -1.80 14.79 -4.10
CA ASN A 433 -2.76 14.76 -2.99
C ASN A 433 -2.78 13.41 -2.25
N ILE A 434 -2.65 12.29 -2.98
CA ILE A 434 -2.51 10.95 -2.38
C ILE A 434 -1.21 10.86 -1.56
N ILE A 435 -0.08 11.25 -2.16
CA ILE A 435 1.23 11.24 -1.49
C ILE A 435 1.20 12.13 -0.25
N ALA A 436 0.71 13.36 -0.38
CA ALA A 436 0.55 14.30 0.72
C ALA A 436 -0.33 13.74 1.84
N SER A 437 -1.44 13.08 1.50
CA SER A 437 -2.30 12.43 2.51
C SER A 437 -1.57 11.28 3.22
N GLY A 438 -0.81 10.45 2.49
CA GLY A 438 0.01 9.39 3.08
C GLY A 438 1.09 9.93 4.02
N VAL A 439 1.85 10.93 3.58
CA VAL A 439 2.90 11.57 4.40
C VAL A 439 2.30 12.25 5.62
N ARG A 440 1.12 12.90 5.49
CA ARG A 440 0.40 13.49 6.62
C ARG A 440 0.05 12.46 7.68
N LEU A 441 -0.46 11.30 7.26
CA LEU A 441 -0.80 10.20 8.17
C LEU A 441 0.43 9.72 8.97
N VAL A 442 1.60 9.60 8.34
CA VAL A 442 2.85 9.24 9.03
C VAL A 442 3.31 10.38 9.96
N ALA A 443 3.36 11.61 9.45
CA ALA A 443 3.81 12.79 10.17
C ALA A 443 2.92 13.18 11.34
N ARG A 444 1.66 12.74 11.34
CA ARG A 444 0.73 12.87 12.45
C ARG A 444 0.82 11.70 13.43
N GLY A 445 0.93 10.48 12.91
CA GLY A 445 0.79 9.26 13.68
C GLY A 445 2.03 8.85 14.48
N TYR A 446 3.23 9.16 13.98
CA TYR A 446 4.49 8.66 14.54
C TYR A 446 5.27 9.61 15.46
N PRO A 447 5.10 10.95 15.44
CA PRO A 447 5.77 11.79 16.42
C PRO A 447 5.41 11.44 17.87
N GLN A 448 6.44 11.32 18.71
CA GLN A 448 6.27 11.22 20.17
C GLN A 448 5.86 12.55 20.78
N ASP A 449 6.29 13.67 20.19
CA ASP A 449 5.91 15.01 20.64
C ASP A 449 4.53 15.40 20.09
N LEU A 450 3.62 15.74 21.01
CA LEU A 450 2.23 16.06 20.72
C LEU A 450 2.10 17.29 19.81
N TYR A 451 2.89 18.34 20.09
CA TYR A 451 2.85 19.58 19.33
C TYR A 451 3.32 19.34 17.89
N ARG A 452 4.37 18.54 17.71
CA ARG A 452 4.91 18.14 16.41
C ARG A 452 3.91 17.33 15.59
N ALA A 453 3.22 16.38 16.21
CA ALA A 453 2.15 15.60 15.58
C ALA A 453 1.00 16.50 15.09
N GLN A 454 0.54 17.42 15.94
CA GLN A 454 -0.59 18.31 15.64
C GLN A 454 -0.27 19.37 14.58
N LYS A 455 1.00 19.82 14.52
CA LYS A 455 1.47 20.86 13.60
C LYS A 455 2.17 20.32 12.35
N LEU A 456 2.30 18.99 12.22
CA LEU A 456 2.99 18.33 11.11
C LEU A 456 4.42 18.86 10.87
N LEU A 457 5.14 19.22 11.94
CA LEU A 457 6.48 19.80 11.79
C LEU A 457 7.49 18.78 11.25
N GLY A 458 7.21 17.48 11.39
CA GLY A 458 8.01 16.40 10.84
C GLY A 458 8.23 15.25 11.82
N ILE A 459 8.95 14.24 11.33
CA ILE A 459 9.30 13.02 12.07
C ILE A 459 10.81 12.87 12.21
N THR A 460 11.25 12.27 13.30
CA THR A 460 12.66 11.95 13.53
C THR A 460 13.06 10.66 12.79
N GLU A 461 14.37 10.43 12.67
CA GLU A 461 14.94 9.21 12.09
C GLU A 461 14.36 7.93 12.73
N LYS A 462 14.31 7.88 14.07
CA LYS A 462 13.79 6.72 14.83
C LYS A 462 12.30 6.47 14.63
N GLU A 463 11.53 7.55 14.44
CA GLU A 463 10.08 7.45 14.21
C GLU A 463 9.77 6.96 12.81
N LEU A 464 10.54 7.42 11.80
CA LEU A 464 10.43 6.87 10.45
C LEU A 464 10.86 5.41 10.39
N ASP A 465 11.95 5.04 11.07
CA ASP A 465 12.40 3.65 11.15
C ASP A 465 11.35 2.73 11.78
N ARG A 466 10.71 3.19 12.87
CA ARG A 466 9.58 2.49 13.48
C ARG A 466 8.42 2.31 12.50
N PHE A 467 8.03 3.36 11.76
CA PHE A 467 6.99 3.27 10.74
C PHE A 467 7.32 2.22 9.66
N ILE A 468 8.54 2.23 9.16
CA ILE A 468 8.96 1.31 8.12
C ILE A 468 8.96 -0.14 8.63
N GLU A 469 9.41 -0.39 9.86
CA GLU A 469 9.36 -1.73 10.46
C GLU A 469 7.93 -2.20 10.78
N ASP A 470 7.06 -1.32 11.29
CA ASP A 470 5.65 -1.63 11.57
C ASP A 470 4.90 -2.13 10.32
N PHE A 471 5.28 -1.64 9.13
CA PHE A 471 4.65 -1.98 7.86
C PHE A 471 5.52 -2.85 6.93
N LYS A 472 6.66 -3.37 7.43
CA LYS A 472 7.67 -4.12 6.66
C LYS A 472 7.08 -5.24 5.81
N LEU A 473 6.20 -6.06 6.40
CA LEU A 473 5.59 -7.19 5.68
C LEU A 473 4.66 -6.74 4.54
N LEU A 474 3.97 -5.60 4.69
CA LEU A 474 3.17 -5.03 3.59
C LEU A 474 4.07 -4.50 2.48
N TRP A 475 5.17 -3.83 2.83
CA TRP A 475 6.14 -3.35 1.84
C TRP A 475 6.78 -4.50 1.04
N GLN A 476 7.02 -5.64 1.70
CA GLN A 476 7.51 -6.86 1.06
C GLN A 476 6.47 -7.47 0.13
N ASP A 477 5.21 -7.61 0.56
CA ASP A 477 4.14 -8.15 -0.28
C ASP A 477 3.93 -7.30 -1.54
N LEU A 478 4.05 -5.97 -1.41
CA LEU A 478 3.97 -5.05 -2.55
C LEU A 478 5.21 -5.05 -3.47
N ASN A 479 6.24 -5.84 -3.15
CA ASN A 479 7.55 -5.84 -3.82
C ASN A 479 8.18 -4.42 -3.86
N ILE A 480 7.92 -3.61 -2.84
CA ILE A 480 8.53 -2.29 -2.66
C ILE A 480 9.82 -2.42 -1.87
N MET A 481 9.85 -3.32 -0.88
CA MET A 481 11.00 -3.55 -0.02
C MET A 481 11.48 -4.99 -0.15
N PRO A 482 12.80 -5.21 -0.30
CA PRO A 482 13.35 -6.56 -0.31
C PRO A 482 13.25 -7.22 1.09
N PRO A 483 13.09 -8.55 1.21
CA PRO A 483 12.91 -9.18 2.52
C PRO A 483 14.09 -8.99 3.49
N ASP A 484 15.28 -8.82 2.96
CA ASP A 484 16.56 -8.61 3.65
C ASP A 484 16.92 -7.13 3.82
N ALA A 485 16.01 -6.20 3.51
CA ALA A 485 16.28 -4.78 3.71
C ALA A 485 16.43 -4.46 5.21
N LEU A 486 17.59 -3.90 5.57
CA LEU A 486 17.88 -3.35 6.89
C LEU A 486 17.93 -1.83 6.84
N ASN A 487 17.62 -1.17 7.95
CA ASN A 487 17.77 0.28 8.14
C ASN A 487 17.09 1.14 7.07
N VAL A 488 16.00 0.66 6.47
CA VAL A 488 15.32 1.37 5.37
C VAL A 488 14.79 2.72 5.82
N GLY A 489 14.24 2.82 7.04
CA GLY A 489 13.77 4.11 7.56
C GLY A 489 14.89 5.09 7.83
N LYS A 490 15.98 4.65 8.48
CA LYS A 490 17.20 5.48 8.62
C LYS A 490 17.72 5.97 7.26
N ARG A 491 17.78 5.08 6.26
CA ARG A 491 18.21 5.44 4.91
C ARG A 491 17.29 6.46 4.25
N MET A 492 15.98 6.24 4.29
CA MET A 492 14.99 7.17 3.74
C MET A 492 15.07 8.54 4.43
N PHE A 493 15.30 8.58 5.75
CA PHE A 493 15.47 9.83 6.49
C PHE A 493 16.71 10.60 6.01
N ILE A 494 17.84 9.91 5.83
CA ILE A 494 19.06 10.54 5.31
C ILE A 494 18.83 11.03 3.88
N GLU A 495 18.24 10.19 3.03
CA GLU A 495 17.96 10.51 1.62
C GLU A 495 17.00 11.71 1.50
N SER A 496 15.97 11.81 2.35
CA SER A 496 15.04 12.93 2.31
C SER A 496 15.70 14.24 2.70
N ASN A 497 16.49 14.24 3.77
CA ASN A 497 17.17 15.44 4.26
C ASN A 497 18.28 15.89 3.31
N LEU A 498 18.94 14.96 2.60
CA LEU A 498 20.07 15.27 1.72
C LEU A 498 19.69 15.52 0.26
N PHE A 499 18.68 14.85 -0.29
CA PHE A 499 18.48 14.81 -1.75
C PHE A 499 17.15 15.37 -2.24
N THR A 500 16.24 15.74 -1.33
CA THR A 500 15.05 16.49 -1.73
C THR A 500 15.38 17.96 -1.91
N LEU A 501 14.55 18.68 -2.67
CA LEU A 501 14.79 20.10 -2.97
C LEU A 501 14.58 20.98 -1.73
N SER A 502 13.64 20.57 -0.88
CA SER A 502 13.36 21.17 0.42
C SER A 502 14.25 20.68 1.55
N GLY A 503 15.06 19.64 1.32
CA GLY A 503 15.98 19.07 2.29
C GLY A 503 16.81 20.16 2.97
N ASN A 504 16.96 20.18 4.29
CA ASN A 504 17.83 21.14 4.98
C ASN A 504 19.15 20.52 5.49
N GLY A 505 19.44 19.28 5.10
CA GLY A 505 20.59 18.55 5.56
C GLY A 505 20.34 17.81 6.86
N ILE A 506 21.37 17.13 7.37
CA ILE A 506 21.29 16.49 8.69
C ILE A 506 22.02 17.40 9.66
N SER A 507 21.33 17.89 10.69
CA SER A 507 21.97 18.68 11.75
C SER A 507 21.39 18.30 13.11
N SER A 508 22.01 18.73 14.21
CA SER A 508 21.39 18.59 15.54
C SER A 508 20.41 19.75 15.74
N PRO A 509 19.24 19.54 16.36
CA PRO A 509 18.29 20.62 16.61
C PRO A 509 18.96 21.69 17.48
N THR A 510 18.75 22.96 17.13
CA THR A 510 19.20 24.11 17.94
C THR A 510 17.99 24.84 18.54
N PRO A 511 18.17 25.73 19.54
CA PRO A 511 17.08 26.58 20.03
C PRO A 511 16.45 27.44 18.91
N GLU A 512 17.25 27.86 17.93
CA GLU A 512 16.83 28.68 16.79
C GLU A 512 16.13 27.87 15.71
N ASP A 513 16.51 26.60 15.51
CA ASP A 513 15.84 25.66 14.61
C ASP A 513 15.67 24.28 15.28
N PRO A 514 14.59 24.09 16.06
CA PRO A 514 14.29 22.81 16.69
C PRO A 514 13.88 21.73 15.68
N THR A 515 13.69 22.11 14.41
CA THR A 515 13.24 21.24 13.32
C THR A 515 14.37 20.78 12.39
N ALA A 516 15.59 21.27 12.60
CA ALA A 516 16.77 21.01 11.76
C ALA A 516 17.22 19.52 11.68
N HIS A 517 16.55 18.64 12.42
CA HIS A 517 16.75 17.19 12.44
C HIS A 517 15.44 16.41 12.24
N LEU A 518 14.52 16.94 11.45
CA LEU A 518 13.24 16.31 11.15
C LEU A 518 13.10 16.10 9.65
N LEU A 519 12.49 14.97 9.29
CA LEU A 519 11.87 14.81 7.98
C LEU A 519 10.55 15.59 8.02
N THR A 520 10.55 16.78 7.45
CA THR A 520 9.39 17.66 7.37
C THR A 520 8.32 17.10 6.42
N PHE A 521 7.10 17.63 6.51
CA PHE A 521 6.01 17.24 5.61
C PHE A 521 6.37 17.45 4.13
N LYS A 522 7.02 18.56 3.79
CA LYS A 522 7.42 18.88 2.41
C LYS A 522 8.47 17.91 1.88
N GLU A 523 9.54 17.70 2.64
CA GLU A 523 10.60 16.75 2.29
C GLU A 523 10.06 15.32 2.13
N GLY A 524 9.12 14.90 2.99
CA GLY A 524 8.47 13.60 2.89
C GLY A 524 7.68 13.45 1.58
N VAL A 525 6.93 14.47 1.19
CA VAL A 525 6.18 14.49 -0.08
C VAL A 525 7.12 14.45 -1.28
N GLU A 526 8.21 15.22 -1.24
CA GLU A 526 9.22 15.24 -2.30
C GLU A 526 9.94 13.89 -2.42
N LEU A 527 10.33 13.28 -1.30
CA LEU A 527 10.98 11.96 -1.27
C LEU A 527 10.10 10.88 -1.90
N ILE A 528 8.83 10.79 -1.48
CA ILE A 528 7.91 9.78 -2.03
C ILE A 528 7.63 10.05 -3.52
N SER A 529 7.60 11.32 -3.94
CA SER A 529 7.45 11.67 -5.36
C SER A 529 8.68 11.25 -6.19
N LEU A 530 9.90 11.44 -5.66
CA LEU A 530 11.16 10.94 -6.24
C LEU A 530 11.18 9.41 -6.37
N LEU A 531 10.74 8.70 -5.32
CA LEU A 531 10.59 7.24 -5.30
C LEU A 531 9.60 6.76 -6.34
N TYR A 532 8.43 7.38 -6.43
CA TYR A 532 7.42 7.02 -7.39
C TYR A 532 7.87 7.26 -8.85
N SER A 533 8.50 8.41 -9.11
CA SER A 533 9.06 8.74 -10.43
C SER A 533 10.13 7.71 -10.85
N SER A 534 11.07 7.42 -9.94
CA SER A 534 12.15 6.46 -10.15
C SER A 534 11.63 5.04 -10.41
N TYR A 535 10.61 4.62 -9.67
CA TYR A 535 9.94 3.33 -9.85
C TYR A 535 9.23 3.25 -11.21
N SER A 536 8.53 4.32 -11.61
CA SER A 536 7.85 4.39 -12.90
C SER A 536 8.83 4.24 -14.07
N ILE A 537 9.93 5.00 -14.06
CA ILE A 537 10.99 4.87 -15.07
C ILE A 537 11.56 3.45 -15.07
N ASN A 538 11.87 2.90 -13.89
CA ASN A 538 12.43 1.56 -13.77
C ASN A 538 11.51 0.50 -14.37
N ARG A 539 10.20 0.56 -14.09
CA ARG A 539 9.21 -0.37 -14.65
C ARG A 539 9.18 -0.31 -16.18
N ASP A 540 9.09 0.89 -16.75
CA ASP A 540 8.98 1.06 -18.20
C ASP A 540 10.26 0.61 -18.91
N VAL A 541 11.42 0.88 -18.31
CA VAL A 541 12.72 0.44 -18.84
C VAL A 541 12.94 -1.06 -18.67
N PHE A 542 12.51 -1.65 -17.56
CA PHE A 542 12.59 -3.10 -17.32
C PHE A 542 11.90 -3.92 -18.42
N GLU A 543 10.70 -3.50 -18.84
CA GLU A 543 9.98 -4.17 -19.92
C GLU A 543 10.71 -4.08 -21.28
N LYS A 544 11.47 -3.01 -21.52
CA LYS A 544 12.31 -2.90 -22.73
C LYS A 544 13.48 -3.88 -22.68
N TYR A 545 14.16 -3.98 -21.54
CA TYR A 545 15.29 -4.90 -21.34
C TYR A 545 14.88 -6.36 -21.50
N LYS A 546 13.69 -6.74 -21.02
CA LYS A 546 13.15 -8.10 -21.13
C LYS A 546 13.13 -8.65 -22.57
N ASN A 547 13.01 -7.78 -23.56
CA ASN A 547 12.91 -8.15 -24.98
C ASN A 547 14.27 -8.20 -25.70
N ILE A 548 15.35 -7.69 -25.09
CA ILE A 548 16.64 -7.48 -25.77
C ILE A 548 17.79 -8.18 -25.05
N CYS A 549 17.78 -8.16 -23.71
CA CYS A 549 18.79 -8.82 -22.92
C CYS A 549 18.43 -10.28 -22.64
N LEU A 550 19.46 -11.13 -22.60
CA LEU A 550 19.32 -12.50 -22.13
C LEU A 550 18.82 -12.50 -20.68
N GLN A 551 17.70 -13.18 -20.45
CA GLN A 551 17.08 -13.32 -19.14
C GLN A 551 17.86 -14.37 -18.32
N GLY A 552 18.25 -13.99 -17.11
CA GLY A 552 19.00 -14.79 -16.16
C GLY A 552 18.12 -15.41 -15.06
N PRO A 553 18.70 -15.60 -13.85
CA PRO A 553 17.92 -16.04 -12.70
C PRO A 553 16.84 -15.02 -12.34
N GLN A 554 15.84 -15.44 -11.57
CA GLN A 554 14.87 -14.52 -11.00
C GLN A 554 15.50 -13.75 -9.83
N ASP A 555 15.18 -12.47 -9.73
CA ASP A 555 15.44 -11.65 -8.54
C ASP A 555 14.50 -12.05 -7.40
N ILE A 556 14.70 -11.43 -6.24
CA ILE A 556 13.92 -11.71 -5.03
C ILE A 556 12.42 -11.42 -5.16
N PHE A 557 11.99 -10.71 -6.21
CA PHE A 557 10.58 -10.44 -6.53
C PHE A 557 10.05 -11.35 -7.65
N GLY A 558 10.81 -12.39 -8.02
CA GLY A 558 10.44 -13.34 -9.07
C GLY A 558 10.60 -12.81 -10.49
N LYS A 559 11.25 -11.66 -10.69
CA LYS A 559 11.43 -11.04 -12.01
C LYS A 559 12.77 -11.46 -12.63
N PRO A 560 12.86 -11.68 -13.95
CA PRO A 560 14.13 -12.08 -14.57
C PRO A 560 15.18 -10.97 -14.40
N MET A 561 16.41 -11.36 -14.06
CA MET A 561 17.57 -10.47 -14.06
C MET A 561 18.23 -10.43 -15.44
N PHE A 562 19.01 -9.39 -15.71
CA PHE A 562 19.74 -9.22 -16.97
C PHE A 562 21.24 -9.21 -16.74
N LEU A 563 22.05 -9.60 -17.73
CA LEU A 563 23.50 -9.44 -17.63
C LEU A 563 23.86 -7.96 -17.47
N SER A 564 24.72 -7.63 -16.50
CA SER A 564 25.16 -6.26 -16.21
C SER A 564 25.77 -5.58 -17.44
N THR A 565 26.54 -6.33 -18.23
CA THR A 565 27.09 -5.86 -19.51
C THR A 565 26.01 -5.50 -20.53
N CYS A 566 24.94 -6.28 -20.62
CA CYS A 566 23.82 -5.97 -21.52
C CYS A 566 23.02 -4.76 -21.04
N TYR A 567 22.84 -4.64 -19.72
CA TYR A 567 22.21 -3.49 -19.09
C TYR A 567 22.96 -2.19 -19.45
N TRP A 568 24.25 -2.12 -19.08
CA TRP A 568 25.04 -0.91 -19.33
C TRP A 568 25.20 -0.61 -20.83
N HIS A 569 25.30 -1.63 -21.69
CA HIS A 569 25.38 -1.42 -23.14
C HIS A 569 24.15 -0.74 -23.76
N ASN A 570 22.96 -0.89 -23.16
CA ASN A 570 21.73 -0.26 -23.67
C ASN A 570 21.21 0.86 -22.76
N PHE A 571 22.01 1.32 -21.79
CA PHE A 571 21.57 2.25 -20.78
C PHE A 571 21.15 3.59 -21.40
N ASP A 572 22.01 4.20 -22.20
CA ASP A 572 21.74 5.45 -22.94
C ASP A 572 20.48 5.36 -23.83
N LYS A 573 20.31 4.24 -24.52
CA LYS A 573 19.19 3.99 -25.44
C LYS A 573 17.85 3.92 -24.74
N PHE A 574 17.76 3.26 -23.58
CA PHE A 574 16.49 3.07 -22.90
C PHE A 574 16.20 4.14 -21.85
N TYR A 575 17.22 4.60 -21.14
CA TYR A 575 17.03 5.60 -20.10
C TYR A 575 17.06 7.03 -20.63
N GLY A 576 17.85 7.34 -21.67
CA GLY A 576 17.90 8.69 -22.25
C GLY A 576 16.52 9.26 -22.59
N PRO A 577 15.66 8.53 -23.34
CA PRO A 577 14.30 9.00 -23.63
C PRO A 577 13.40 9.13 -22.40
N GLU A 578 13.66 8.35 -21.34
CA GLU A 578 12.83 8.31 -20.14
C GLU A 578 13.21 9.36 -19.10
N PHE A 579 14.45 9.86 -19.17
CA PHE A 579 15.00 10.97 -18.35
C PHE A 579 14.80 12.35 -18.99
N LYS A 580 13.84 12.52 -19.91
CA LYS A 580 13.43 13.85 -20.37
C LYS A 580 12.99 14.78 -19.24
N THR A 581 12.65 14.22 -18.08
CA THR A 581 12.28 14.98 -16.87
C THR A 581 13.48 15.33 -15.98
N LEU A 582 14.69 14.89 -16.33
CA LEU A 582 15.95 15.22 -15.65
C LEU A 582 16.90 15.84 -16.70
N PRO A 583 16.66 17.11 -17.10
CA PRO A 583 17.36 17.73 -18.23
C PRO A 583 18.88 17.83 -18.00
N GLY A 584 19.36 18.04 -16.78
CA GLY A 584 20.78 18.07 -16.44
C GLY A 584 21.45 16.71 -16.69
N ILE A 585 20.85 15.64 -16.15
CA ILE A 585 21.26 14.25 -16.37
C ILE A 585 21.22 13.90 -17.86
N LEU A 586 20.17 14.30 -18.60
CA LEU A 586 20.09 14.02 -20.03
C LEU A 586 21.20 14.72 -20.80
N ASN A 587 21.49 15.98 -20.49
CA ASN A 587 22.58 16.73 -21.09
C ASN A 587 23.93 16.05 -20.77
N PHE A 588 24.17 15.71 -19.51
CA PHE A 588 25.36 14.97 -19.08
C PHE A 588 25.52 13.63 -19.81
N LEU A 589 24.47 12.80 -19.85
CA LEU A 589 24.50 11.50 -20.53
C LEU A 589 24.69 11.64 -22.05
N SER A 590 24.27 12.75 -22.66
CA SER A 590 24.50 12.99 -24.10
C SER A 590 25.95 13.37 -24.44
N GLN A 591 26.70 13.87 -23.45
CA GLN A 591 28.11 14.18 -23.59
C GLN A 591 28.96 12.90 -23.50
N LEU A 592 28.52 11.96 -22.67
CA LEU A 592 29.02 10.59 -22.65
C LEU A 592 28.59 9.86 -23.93
N ASP A 593 29.52 9.24 -24.63
CA ASP A 593 29.21 8.51 -25.85
C ASP A 593 29.71 7.07 -25.70
N SER A 594 28.76 6.16 -25.43
CA SER A 594 29.00 4.72 -25.24
C SER A 594 29.56 4.04 -26.50
N GLN A 595 29.40 4.69 -27.66
CA GLN A 595 29.85 4.21 -28.97
C GLN A 595 30.94 5.12 -29.56
N SER A 596 31.51 6.03 -28.75
CA SER A 596 32.49 6.97 -29.25
C SER A 596 33.75 6.27 -29.69
N THR A 597 34.29 6.71 -30.83
CA THR A 597 35.67 6.40 -31.19
C THR A 597 36.68 7.27 -30.43
N ASN A 598 36.20 8.30 -29.71
CA ASN A 598 37.03 9.10 -28.82
C ASN A 598 37.29 8.35 -27.50
N ARG A 599 38.56 8.01 -27.27
CA ARG A 599 39.01 7.29 -26.09
C ARG A 599 38.63 7.97 -24.78
N ASP A 600 38.70 9.29 -24.71
CA ASP A 600 38.44 10.05 -23.47
C ASP A 600 36.95 9.91 -23.07
N LYS A 601 36.05 9.99 -24.05
CA LYS A 601 34.61 9.78 -23.83
C LYS A 601 34.27 8.35 -23.41
N GLN A 602 34.98 7.38 -23.98
CA GLN A 602 34.82 5.98 -23.60
C GLN A 602 35.28 5.75 -22.15
N GLU A 603 36.41 6.35 -21.74
CA GLU A 603 36.92 6.26 -20.37
C GLU A 603 35.96 6.92 -19.36
N GLU A 604 35.34 8.05 -19.73
CA GLU A 604 34.30 8.69 -18.91
C GLU A 604 33.06 7.81 -18.77
N TRP A 605 32.60 7.18 -19.86
CA TRP A 605 31.48 6.23 -19.83
C TRP A 605 31.78 5.00 -18.96
N GLU A 606 32.97 4.41 -19.10
CA GLU A 606 33.43 3.29 -18.27
C GLU A 606 33.52 3.71 -16.79
N THR A 607 33.99 4.93 -16.52
CA THR A 607 34.03 5.49 -15.16
C THR A 607 32.64 5.69 -14.58
N PHE A 608 31.70 6.22 -15.37
CA PHE A 608 30.30 6.41 -14.98
C PHE A 608 29.63 5.07 -14.64
N THR A 609 29.65 4.12 -15.58
CA THR A 609 29.02 2.80 -15.41
C THR A 609 29.64 2.03 -14.24
N THR A 610 30.97 2.06 -14.09
CA THR A 610 31.67 1.44 -12.95
C THR A 610 31.30 2.10 -11.63
N THR A 611 31.15 3.42 -11.60
CA THR A 611 30.76 4.15 -10.38
C THR A 611 29.33 3.81 -9.98
N MET A 612 28.40 3.81 -10.95
CA MET A 612 27.02 3.44 -10.74
C MET A 612 26.87 1.97 -10.30
N ASP A 613 27.56 1.05 -10.95
CA ASP A 613 27.51 -0.38 -10.61
C ASP A 613 27.97 -0.62 -9.16
N LYS A 614 29.01 0.10 -8.71
CA LYS A 614 29.48 0.07 -7.30
C LYS A 614 28.50 0.71 -6.31
N LEU A 615 27.68 1.67 -6.73
CA LEU A 615 26.69 2.33 -5.89
C LEU A 615 25.43 1.49 -5.66
N ILE A 616 25.01 0.75 -6.69
CA ILE A 616 23.74 0.01 -6.66
C ILE A 616 23.86 -1.41 -6.11
N ARG A 617 25.09 -1.96 -6.06
CA ARG A 617 25.39 -3.30 -5.54
C ARG A 617 25.84 -3.26 -4.08
N TYR A 618 25.33 -4.21 -3.31
CA TYR A 618 25.73 -4.44 -1.91
C TYR A 618 26.70 -5.62 -1.77
N ASP A 619 26.60 -6.65 -2.63
CA ASP A 619 27.56 -7.76 -2.70
C ASP A 619 28.36 -7.79 -4.02
N TRP A 620 29.50 -8.46 -4.00
CA TRP A 620 30.39 -8.65 -5.15
C TRP A 620 30.09 -9.94 -5.95
N GLU A 621 29.38 -10.92 -5.37
CA GLU A 621 29.06 -12.21 -6.03
C GLU A 621 27.93 -12.09 -7.07
N SER A 622 27.04 -11.11 -6.91
CA SER A 622 25.95 -10.76 -7.84
C SER A 622 26.40 -9.86 -9.01
N ALA A 623 27.68 -9.49 -9.10
CA ALA A 623 28.19 -8.49 -10.06
C ALA A 623 27.82 -8.76 -11.54
N ARG A 624 27.51 -10.01 -11.87
CA ARG A 624 27.09 -10.41 -13.22
C ARG A 624 25.67 -9.99 -13.58
N TRP A 625 24.75 -9.91 -12.62
CA TRP A 625 23.31 -9.78 -12.88
C TRP A 625 22.73 -8.45 -12.37
N MET A 626 21.77 -7.90 -13.10
CA MET A 626 21.03 -6.68 -12.79
C MET A 626 19.56 -7.03 -12.61
N GLY A 627 19.07 -6.96 -11.37
CA GLY A 627 17.67 -7.16 -11.03
C GLY A 627 16.93 -5.84 -10.87
N THR A 628 15.65 -5.92 -10.56
CA THR A 628 14.78 -4.73 -10.46
C THR A 628 15.21 -3.74 -9.38
N ILE A 629 15.81 -4.22 -8.29
CA ILE A 629 16.30 -3.38 -7.20
C ILE A 629 17.51 -2.55 -7.64
N GLN A 630 18.50 -3.16 -8.30
CA GLN A 630 19.69 -2.45 -8.77
C GLN A 630 19.30 -1.38 -9.80
N MET A 631 18.40 -1.75 -10.73
CA MET A 631 17.89 -0.81 -11.73
C MET A 631 17.10 0.35 -11.10
N GLY A 632 16.30 0.08 -10.06
CA GLY A 632 15.57 1.10 -9.30
C GLY A 632 16.48 2.02 -8.47
N LYS A 633 17.55 1.47 -7.88
CA LYS A 633 18.59 2.28 -7.20
C LYS A 633 19.31 3.18 -8.20
N ALA A 634 19.61 2.69 -9.40
CA ALA A 634 20.25 3.48 -10.45
C ALA A 634 19.37 4.68 -10.85
N THR A 635 18.07 4.47 -11.10
CA THR A 635 17.16 5.58 -11.43
C THR A 635 17.03 6.58 -10.29
N MET A 636 16.98 6.09 -9.05
CA MET A 636 16.91 6.95 -7.88
C MET A 636 18.14 7.85 -7.73
N LEU A 637 19.34 7.28 -7.83
CA LEU A 637 20.59 8.03 -7.68
C LEU A 637 20.73 9.15 -8.71
N LEU A 638 20.20 8.96 -9.92
CA LEU A 638 20.18 10.01 -10.94
C LEU A 638 19.20 11.14 -10.60
N HIS A 639 18.04 10.84 -10.00
CA HIS A 639 17.15 11.89 -9.49
C HIS A 639 17.77 12.65 -8.32
N TYR A 640 18.49 11.97 -7.42
CA TYR A 640 19.21 12.62 -6.33
C TYR A 640 20.33 13.52 -6.86
N THR A 641 21.05 13.06 -7.89
CA THR A 641 22.12 13.84 -8.53
C THR A 641 21.56 15.11 -9.17
N GLU A 642 20.48 14.98 -9.95
CA GLU A 642 19.78 16.13 -10.55
C GLU A 642 19.30 17.10 -9.47
N SER A 643 18.75 16.58 -8.36
CA SER A 643 18.20 17.40 -7.27
C SER A 643 19.29 18.17 -6.52
N VAL A 644 20.46 17.58 -6.30
CA VAL A 644 21.62 18.26 -5.68
C VAL A 644 22.18 19.34 -6.60
N ILE A 645 22.34 19.05 -7.90
CA ILE A 645 22.78 20.07 -8.86
C ILE A 645 21.76 21.19 -8.91
N HIS A 646 20.49 20.89 -9.14
CA HIS A 646 19.43 21.89 -9.22
C HIS A 646 19.37 22.81 -7.99
N LYS A 647 19.70 22.28 -6.81
CA LYS A 647 19.69 23.05 -5.56
C LYS A 647 20.88 24.00 -5.42
N PHE A 648 22.07 23.61 -5.87
CA PHE A 648 23.32 24.33 -5.57
C PHE A 648 23.98 24.99 -6.78
N ASP A 649 23.71 24.51 -8.00
CA ASP A 649 24.09 25.14 -9.27
C ASP A 649 23.21 26.37 -9.50
N SER A 650 23.70 27.50 -9.00
CA SER A 650 23.00 28.77 -8.94
C SER A 650 23.03 29.52 -10.28
N ASP A 651 24.02 29.24 -11.13
CA ASP A 651 24.14 29.82 -12.47
C ASP A 651 23.60 28.92 -13.60
N GLU A 652 23.09 27.74 -13.25
CA GLU A 652 22.50 26.73 -14.13
C GLU A 652 23.46 26.23 -15.22
N ASN A 653 24.76 26.22 -14.95
CA ASN A 653 25.77 25.81 -15.93
C ASN A 653 25.97 24.28 -16.01
N GLY A 654 25.33 23.51 -15.13
CA GLY A 654 25.41 22.05 -15.01
C GLY A 654 26.55 21.56 -14.12
N PHE A 655 27.23 22.46 -13.43
CA PHE A 655 28.35 22.20 -12.53
C PHE A 655 28.17 22.96 -11.22
N ILE A 656 28.69 22.39 -10.13
CA ILE A 656 28.79 23.08 -8.84
C ILE A 656 30.23 23.62 -8.73
N ASP A 657 30.38 24.94 -8.71
CA ASP A 657 31.67 25.60 -8.53
C ASP A 657 32.13 25.62 -7.05
N GLU A 658 33.27 26.25 -6.76
CA GLU A 658 33.81 26.33 -5.40
C GLU A 658 32.87 27.08 -4.44
N ASN A 659 32.26 28.20 -4.88
CA ASN A 659 31.39 28.99 -4.03
C ASN A 659 30.07 28.27 -3.77
N GLU A 660 29.50 27.66 -4.80
CA GLU A 660 28.30 26.84 -4.73
C GLU A 660 28.52 25.60 -3.86
N GLY A 661 29.68 24.95 -4.00
CA GLY A 661 30.10 23.85 -3.15
C GLY A 661 30.19 24.27 -1.69
N LEU A 662 30.83 25.41 -1.40
CA LEU A 662 30.90 25.97 -0.04
C LEU A 662 29.53 26.32 0.53
N ASN A 663 28.57 26.75 -0.30
CA ASN A 663 27.18 26.96 0.11
C ASN A 663 26.47 25.62 0.41
N ALA A 664 26.82 24.54 -0.28
CA ALA A 664 26.30 23.20 -0.02
C ALA A 664 26.84 22.58 1.27
N TYR A 665 27.93 23.09 1.83
CA TYR A 665 28.56 22.53 3.02
C TYR A 665 27.60 22.35 4.20
N SER A 666 26.82 23.38 4.54
CA SER A 666 25.89 23.34 5.70
C SER A 666 24.88 22.19 5.58
N HIS A 667 24.47 21.86 4.36
CA HIS A 667 23.53 20.78 4.05
C HIS A 667 24.16 19.38 4.27
N PHE A 668 25.44 19.22 3.96
CA PHE A 668 26.16 17.94 4.16
C PHE A 668 26.93 17.87 5.49
N ARG A 669 26.98 18.97 6.26
CA ARG A 669 27.81 19.10 7.47
C ARG A 669 27.54 18.00 8.50
N GLY A 670 26.28 17.71 8.84
CA GLY A 670 26.02 16.69 9.87
C GLY A 670 26.13 15.25 9.40
N ILE A 671 26.01 14.95 8.09
CA ILE A 671 26.36 13.61 7.60
C ILE A 671 27.87 13.38 7.66
N LEU A 672 28.67 14.41 7.43
CA LEU A 672 30.13 14.36 7.59
C LEU A 672 30.54 14.20 9.06
N ASP A 673 29.91 14.94 9.96
CA ASP A 673 30.11 14.78 11.41
C ASP A 673 29.75 13.36 11.87
N ARG A 674 28.63 12.80 11.37
CA ARG A 674 28.24 11.41 11.63
C ARG A 674 29.30 10.42 11.13
N MET A 675 29.76 10.58 9.88
CA MET A 675 30.82 9.75 9.30
C MET A 675 32.14 9.83 10.08
N ALA A 676 32.49 11.02 10.60
CA ALA A 676 33.68 11.20 11.41
C ALA A 676 33.55 10.48 12.77
N LYS A 677 32.39 10.61 13.42
CA LYS A 677 32.09 9.95 14.69
C LYS A 677 32.05 8.43 14.58
N GLU A 678 31.50 7.89 13.50
CA GLU A 678 31.52 6.44 13.20
C GLU A 678 32.95 5.91 13.03
N ARG A 679 33.90 6.79 12.70
CA ARG A 679 35.35 6.51 12.66
C ARG A 679 36.09 6.98 13.91
N CYS A 680 35.35 7.22 14.99
CA CYS A 680 35.89 7.61 16.30
C CYS A 680 36.70 8.92 16.26
N LYS A 681 36.40 9.84 15.32
CA LYS A 681 37.00 11.17 15.23
C LYS A 681 35.94 12.23 15.58
N VAL A 682 36.31 13.16 16.46
CA VAL A 682 35.54 14.39 16.72
C VAL A 682 36.22 15.50 15.95
N LEU A 683 35.53 16.05 14.96
CA LEU A 683 36.06 17.12 14.12
C LEU A 683 35.40 18.44 14.53
N ASP A 684 36.21 19.50 14.63
CA ASP A 684 35.68 20.86 14.73
C ASP A 684 35.11 21.35 13.40
N GLU A 685 34.50 22.53 13.40
CA GLU A 685 33.81 23.08 12.22
C GLU A 685 34.76 23.35 11.04
N ASP A 686 35.98 23.82 11.31
CA ASP A 686 36.98 24.09 10.27
C ASP A 686 37.52 22.78 9.68
N GLN A 687 37.69 21.76 10.52
CA GLN A 687 38.05 20.42 10.09
C GLN A 687 36.95 19.78 9.25
N LEU A 688 35.68 19.84 9.68
CA LEU A 688 34.53 19.33 8.91
C LEU A 688 34.42 20.00 7.54
N LYS A 689 34.56 21.33 7.50
CA LYS A 689 34.57 22.10 6.25
C LYS A 689 35.73 21.68 5.34
N THR A 690 36.90 21.42 5.91
CA THR A 690 38.07 20.94 5.16
C THR A 690 37.83 19.53 4.60
N VAL A 691 37.24 18.63 5.40
CA VAL A 691 36.85 17.29 4.95
C VAL A 691 35.85 17.39 3.80
N PHE A 692 34.87 18.28 3.92
CA PHE A 692 33.88 18.54 2.88
C PHE A 692 34.56 18.98 1.58
N VAL A 693 35.41 20.02 1.63
CA VAL A 693 36.12 20.52 0.45
C VAL A 693 36.99 19.42 -0.18
N PHE A 694 37.63 18.58 0.64
CA PHE A 694 38.39 17.43 0.15
C PHE A 694 37.51 16.41 -0.58
N ILE A 695 36.40 16.00 0.03
CA ILE A 695 35.46 15.04 -0.58
C ILE A 695 34.88 15.64 -1.86
N PHE A 696 34.47 16.90 -1.83
CA PHE A 696 33.92 17.61 -2.98
C PHE A 696 34.91 17.61 -4.16
N LYS A 697 36.17 17.96 -3.89
CA LYS A 697 37.23 18.05 -4.89
C LYS A 697 37.72 16.70 -5.41
N TYR A 698 37.95 15.74 -4.52
CA TYR A 698 38.62 14.47 -4.88
C TYR A 698 37.66 13.28 -4.98
N ALA A 699 36.39 13.45 -4.60
CA ALA A 699 35.38 12.39 -4.46
C ALA A 699 35.89 11.15 -3.71
N LYS A 700 36.69 11.38 -2.67
CA LYS A 700 37.31 10.38 -1.82
C LYS A 700 37.22 10.85 -0.38
N VAL A 701 36.98 9.92 0.55
CA VAL A 701 37.18 10.24 1.96
C VAL A 701 38.69 10.33 2.23
N PRO A 702 39.17 11.36 2.94
CA PRO A 702 40.57 11.46 3.30
C PRO A 702 41.01 10.21 4.07
N SER A 703 42.11 9.59 3.63
CA SER A 703 42.73 8.42 4.26
C SER A 703 44.20 8.76 4.54
N GLY A 704 44.48 9.32 5.72
CA GLY A 704 45.84 9.68 6.15
C GLY A 704 45.91 10.86 7.12
N LEU A 705 47.14 11.28 7.43
CA LEU A 705 47.46 12.41 8.31
C LEU A 705 46.88 13.72 7.77
N TRP A 706 45.79 14.17 8.41
CA TRP A 706 45.01 15.38 8.10
C TRP A 706 45.84 16.66 7.87
N GLY A 707 47.02 16.77 8.47
CA GLY A 707 47.94 17.89 8.26
C GLY A 707 48.50 18.00 6.83
N LYS A 708 48.72 16.89 6.12
CA LYS A 708 49.17 16.92 4.70
C LYS A 708 48.02 17.25 3.74
N ILE A 709 46.83 16.78 4.09
CA ILE A 709 45.58 17.08 3.38
C ILE A 709 45.31 18.60 3.40
N TRP A 710 45.62 19.28 4.50
CA TRP A 710 45.49 20.74 4.61
C TRP A 710 46.34 21.49 3.57
N ASP A 711 47.63 21.16 3.43
CA ASP A 711 48.53 21.83 2.46
C ASP A 711 48.17 21.50 0.99
N GLU A 712 47.62 20.31 0.72
CA GLU A 712 47.22 19.86 -0.62
C GLU A 712 45.87 20.47 -1.07
N ILE A 713 44.93 20.68 -0.15
CA ILE A 713 43.64 21.31 -0.43
C ILE A 713 43.82 22.76 -0.88
N TRP A 714 44.63 23.54 -0.16
CA TRP A 714 44.80 24.98 -0.41
C TRP A 714 45.73 25.31 -1.60
N SER A 715 46.43 24.33 -2.17
CA SER A 715 47.39 24.56 -3.27
C SER A 715 46.84 24.26 -4.67
N THR A 716 45.66 23.67 -4.80
CA THR A 716 45.06 23.31 -6.10
C THR A 716 43.61 23.83 -6.17
N LYS A 717 43.24 24.51 -7.26
CA LYS A 717 41.84 24.90 -7.47
C LYS A 717 41.03 23.68 -7.87
N ALA A 718 39.91 23.44 -7.21
CA ALA A 718 38.91 22.49 -7.70
C ALA A 718 38.03 23.26 -8.67
N ASP A 719 38.27 23.12 -9.97
CA ASP A 719 37.64 24.08 -10.88
C ASP A 719 36.12 23.87 -10.99
N ARG A 720 35.58 22.63 -10.99
CA ARG A 720 34.13 22.30 -11.10
C ARG A 720 33.77 20.87 -10.64
N VAL A 721 32.57 20.66 -10.10
CA VAL A 721 31.97 19.33 -9.79
C VAL A 721 30.77 19.07 -10.69
N ASP A 722 30.83 18.02 -11.51
CA ASP A 722 29.75 17.61 -12.41
C ASP A 722 28.91 16.45 -11.84
N HIS A 723 27.96 15.95 -12.63
CA HIS A 723 27.08 14.83 -12.27
C HIS A 723 27.88 13.55 -11.91
N LEU A 724 28.94 13.23 -12.65
CA LEU A 724 29.78 12.06 -12.38
C LEU A 724 30.50 12.20 -11.05
N GLN A 725 31.02 13.38 -10.77
CA GLN A 725 31.73 13.68 -9.54
C GLN A 725 30.79 13.65 -8.33
N ILE A 726 29.54 14.11 -8.46
CA ILE A 726 28.51 13.96 -7.42
C ILE A 726 28.20 12.50 -7.15
N LEU A 727 28.06 11.65 -8.18
CA LEU A 727 27.88 10.21 -7.98
C LEU A 727 29.06 9.58 -7.23
N LYS A 728 30.30 9.99 -7.55
CA LYS A 728 31.47 9.53 -6.81
C LYS A 728 31.46 10.03 -5.35
N ILE A 729 30.99 11.25 -5.08
CA ILE A 729 30.80 11.80 -3.72
C ILE A 729 29.74 10.99 -2.98
N PHE A 730 28.58 10.74 -3.59
CA PHE A 730 27.51 9.91 -3.03
C PHE A 730 28.05 8.53 -2.67
N ARG A 731 28.92 7.95 -3.48
CA ARG A 731 29.55 6.66 -3.14
C ARG A 731 30.31 6.75 -1.82
N GLN A 732 31.08 7.82 -1.59
CA GLN A 732 31.80 7.99 -0.33
C GLN A 732 30.85 8.17 0.85
N ILE A 733 29.79 8.96 0.68
CA ILE A 733 28.82 9.25 1.75
C ILE A 733 27.98 8.01 2.07
N LEU A 734 27.37 7.39 1.05
CA LEU A 734 26.45 6.28 1.22
C LEU A 734 27.18 5.01 1.68
N VAL A 735 28.34 4.68 1.12
CA VAL A 735 29.10 3.50 1.55
C VAL A 735 29.58 3.65 3.00
N ALA A 736 29.98 4.85 3.42
CA ALA A 736 30.39 5.09 4.80
C ALA A 736 29.26 4.92 5.81
N ASN A 737 28.02 5.28 5.45
CA ASN A 737 26.87 5.27 6.37
C ASN A 737 26.03 3.98 6.32
N PHE A 738 26.12 3.21 5.24
CA PHE A 738 25.25 2.05 4.99
C PHE A 738 26.01 0.76 4.66
N GLY A 739 27.33 0.79 4.52
CA GLY A 739 28.11 -0.45 4.43
C GLY A 739 28.02 -1.21 5.75
N ASP A 740 27.95 -2.54 5.69
CA ASP A 740 28.05 -3.41 6.86
C ASP A 740 29.42 -3.18 7.52
N SER A 741 29.44 -2.27 8.49
CA SER A 741 30.57 -2.08 9.40
C SER A 741 30.50 -3.17 10.47
N ASP A 742 30.53 -4.43 10.04
CA ASP A 742 30.83 -5.53 10.94
C ASP A 742 32.19 -5.20 11.61
N ASP A 743 32.15 -5.02 12.93
CA ASP A 743 33.29 -4.98 13.86
C ASP A 743 34.21 -3.75 13.95
N GLN A 744 33.84 -2.55 13.48
CA GLN A 744 34.53 -1.33 13.97
C GLN A 744 33.96 -0.87 15.32
N THR A 745 34.19 -1.68 16.36
CA THR A 745 34.13 -1.13 17.73
C THR A 745 35.20 -0.06 17.85
N CYS A 746 34.85 1.13 18.32
CA CYS A 746 35.79 2.19 18.66
C CYS A 746 36.69 1.73 19.82
N THR A 747 37.65 0.84 19.56
CA THR A 747 38.80 0.67 20.42
C THR A 747 39.71 1.86 20.15
N PRO A 748 39.98 2.75 21.12
CA PRO A 748 40.91 3.84 20.92
C PRO A 748 42.28 3.26 20.55
N GLU A 749 42.71 3.45 19.31
CA GLU A 749 44.08 3.21 18.90
C GLU A 749 44.95 4.22 19.65
N THR A 750 45.50 3.81 20.79
CA THR A 750 46.33 4.63 21.68
C THR A 750 47.56 5.23 21.01
N GLU A 751 47.98 4.70 19.86
CA GLU A 751 49.12 5.21 19.09
C GLU A 751 48.79 6.48 18.28
N ASP A 752 47.53 6.64 17.87
CA ASP A 752 47.10 7.72 16.97
C ASP A 752 46.87 9.04 17.74
N GLU A 753 46.44 8.93 19.00
CA GLU A 753 46.20 10.05 19.92
C GLU A 753 47.52 10.67 20.43
N GLU A 754 48.54 9.84 20.65
CA GLU A 754 49.89 10.27 21.03
C GLU A 754 50.59 11.00 19.87
N LEU A 755 50.40 10.53 18.64
CA LEU A 755 50.92 11.16 17.43
C LEU A 755 50.22 12.50 17.11
N PHE A 756 48.89 12.57 17.25
CA PHE A 756 48.12 13.79 17.03
C PHE A 756 48.46 14.87 18.07
N THR A 757 48.58 14.48 19.35
CA THR A 757 49.03 15.38 20.44
C THR A 757 50.45 15.89 20.22
N LYS A 758 51.34 15.06 19.67
CA LYS A 758 52.71 15.45 19.30
C LYS A 758 52.73 16.46 18.15
N MET A 759 51.84 16.32 17.18
CA MET A 759 51.71 17.25 16.05
C MET A 759 51.10 18.60 16.43
N ILE A 760 50.09 18.63 17.31
CA ILE A 760 49.57 19.89 17.86
C ILE A 760 50.68 20.64 18.61
N LYS A 761 51.46 19.93 19.45
CA LYS A 761 52.63 20.51 20.14
C LYS A 761 53.75 20.96 19.17
N GLU A 762 53.90 20.34 18.02
CA GLU A 762 54.86 20.79 16.98
C GLU A 762 54.32 21.97 16.15
N ALA A 763 53.00 22.09 15.97
CA ALA A 763 52.36 23.20 15.28
C ALA A 763 52.35 24.48 16.13
N GLU A 764 52.10 24.37 17.44
CA GLU A 764 52.20 25.48 18.39
C GLU A 764 53.64 26.04 18.51
N ASN A 765 54.65 25.23 18.18
CA ASN A 765 56.07 25.61 18.19
C ASN A 765 56.60 26.22 16.89
N LYS A 766 55.74 26.59 15.92
CA LYS A 766 56.15 27.32 14.70
C LYS A 766 55.52 28.72 14.61
N PRO A 767 55.98 29.73 15.38
CA PRO A 767 55.32 31.04 15.44
C PRO A 767 55.57 31.97 14.23
N ASN A 768 56.47 31.63 13.31
CA ASN A 768 57.01 32.62 12.36
C ASN A 768 56.55 32.48 10.89
N LYS A 769 55.87 31.41 10.47
CA LYS A 769 55.40 31.30 9.07
C LYS A 769 53.98 31.83 8.85
N VAL A 770 53.07 31.62 9.80
CA VAL A 770 51.66 32.06 9.69
C VAL A 770 51.53 33.58 9.85
N LYS A 771 52.34 34.20 10.72
CA LYS A 771 52.36 35.68 10.90
C LYS A 771 52.83 36.45 9.65
N ILE A 772 53.61 35.83 8.76
CA ILE A 772 54.13 36.46 7.54
C ILE A 772 53.08 36.40 6.41
N GLU A 773 52.34 35.30 6.31
CA GLU A 773 51.23 35.12 5.36
C GLU A 773 50.03 36.01 5.71
N VAL A 774 49.64 36.07 6.99
CA VAL A 774 48.53 36.93 7.46
C VAL A 774 48.82 38.42 7.27
N ASN A 775 50.09 38.84 7.39
CA ASN A 775 50.50 40.23 7.12
C ASN A 775 50.60 40.55 5.62
N LYS A 776 50.80 39.55 4.75
CA LYS A 776 50.69 39.73 3.29
C LYS A 776 49.23 39.88 2.85
N MET A 777 48.31 39.10 3.43
CA MET A 777 46.87 39.21 3.15
C MET A 777 46.27 40.54 3.65
N LYS A 778 46.69 41.05 4.82
CA LYS A 778 46.25 42.39 5.28
C LYS A 778 46.70 43.54 4.36
N LYS A 779 47.82 43.36 3.64
CA LYS A 779 48.30 44.35 2.64
C LYS A 779 47.54 44.30 1.32
N SER A 780 46.95 43.17 0.93
CA SER A 780 46.15 43.05 -0.31
C SER A 780 44.68 43.44 -0.14
N VAL A 781 44.19 43.61 1.09
CA VAL A 781 42.81 44.02 1.39
C VAL A 781 42.70 45.54 1.64
N THR A 782 43.83 46.27 1.65
CA THR A 782 43.86 47.74 1.85
C THR A 782 44.32 48.50 0.59
N GLN A 783 44.40 47.82 -0.56
CA GLN A 783 44.50 48.38 -1.90
C GLN A 783 43.29 47.92 -2.69
#